data_AF-A0A7C5TQL2-F1
#
_entry.id   AF-A0A7C5TQL2-F1
#
_cell.length_a   1.000
_cell.length_b   1.000
_cell.length_c   1.000
_cell.angle_alpha   90.00
_cell.angle_beta   90.00
_cell.angle_gamma   90.00
#
_symmetry.space_group_name_H-M   'P 1'
#
loop_
_entity.id
_entity.type
_entity.pdbx_description
1 polymer ?
#
loop_
_entity_poly.entity_id
_entity_poly.type
_entity_poly.pdbx_seq_one_letter_code
_entity_poly.pdbx_strand_id
1 'polypeptide(L)'
;MASLKDDKSFMRTPGGVLVNAFDVEVKGLGEQLLKPLIPESVPKEVRERGMRDLFTALGNFNKLLDKKLTTRQLSELVKSTNAFDEYRIKNNLGVTVVFDGRVHESYPGKKPLLISYTEKGEIGDTSILDGMLDEGVRLAEAMQRKNVLWDTPWDGGKTIIASEGSSYRAVTTVYGEPEVEDLVLAKGGVRFTRIGEGQESQSQDDKSEIVCDWVSSSINAGVLGKKYIAGPDMNMSKDMMSVIVDQAFKTAKDLDIKDFPLPTTSRDTSEGGFDHFKWSVTSRGVVEGMLCALRNKEFMDRVGVKQGGGLSVIIQGFGDVGSGILKILTEEYGRYGIKIVGVSDRHGAIYDSKGLDVKELLTIRQELERAEEEGTDKDAMHIAEMYRGKVEKKWMASKGDDVNQLLTQEATILMPAAGRNAITLKNIGQLKVKMIFEGANNSVERGLEGRLQKMGVAYFRGELENGGGIYTSTDEFFHYLMEGEKLKEHVDGYRTHVLEGITDLAVSNTRMVLEKWLSSPPDTTITDVVYGYADEMLRRRTLRMANITPAMLERAGGDVERSGGKMPKKIALTIAASESAREFVAYSGQNQVELMKTIQAPYDSAKASDVWSDYVDKRICATYTLGKLRNTNNTELLQTLLEKIEAENDHPKV
;
A
#
# COMPACT_ATOMS: atom_id res chain seq x y z
N MET A 1 37.85 9.22 -26.64
CA MET A 1 37.83 9.45 -28.11
C MET A 1 38.39 8.26 -28.89
N ALA A 2 39.64 7.82 -28.65
CA ALA A 2 40.17 6.62 -29.32
C ALA A 2 39.50 5.31 -28.88
N SER A 3 39.01 5.24 -27.63
CA SER A 3 38.27 4.10 -27.08
C SER A 3 36.81 3.95 -27.56
N LEU A 4 36.28 4.94 -28.29
CA LEU A 4 34.91 4.93 -28.83
C LEU A 4 34.86 4.40 -30.28
N LYS A 5 36.00 4.18 -30.93
CA LYS A 5 36.06 3.72 -32.32
C LYS A 5 35.66 2.25 -32.51
N ASP A 6 35.78 1.45 -31.46
CA ASP A 6 35.49 0.02 -31.48
C ASP A 6 34.13 -0.32 -30.83
N ASP A 7 33.39 0.69 -30.37
CA ASP A 7 32.05 0.53 -29.81
C ASP A 7 31.01 0.53 -30.95
N LYS A 8 30.45 -0.65 -31.25
CA LYS A 8 29.44 -0.87 -32.30
C LYS A 8 28.15 -0.07 -32.09
N SER A 9 27.98 0.58 -30.93
CA SER A 9 26.84 1.43 -30.63
C SER A 9 26.95 2.86 -31.20
N PHE A 10 28.03 3.24 -31.90
CA PHE A 10 28.16 4.59 -32.48
C PHE A 10 28.55 4.57 -33.96
N MET A 11 27.91 5.44 -34.76
CA MET A 11 28.22 5.69 -36.17
C MET A 11 28.69 7.13 -36.39
N ARG A 12 29.54 7.33 -37.41
CA ARG A 12 30.04 8.65 -37.81
C ARG A 12 29.19 9.22 -38.93
N THR A 13 28.65 10.42 -38.75
CA THR A 13 27.94 11.16 -39.81
C THR A 13 28.91 11.83 -40.80
N PRO A 14 28.46 12.26 -42.00
CA PRO A 14 29.29 12.97 -42.98
C PRO A 14 29.96 14.25 -42.45
N GLY A 15 29.48 14.81 -41.33
CA GLY A 15 30.07 15.97 -40.64
C GLY A 15 31.05 15.61 -39.50
N GLY A 16 31.40 14.33 -39.31
CA GLY A 16 32.39 13.89 -38.32
C GLY A 16 31.87 13.74 -36.88
N VAL A 17 30.59 14.01 -36.64
CA VAL A 17 29.93 13.81 -35.33
C VAL A 17 29.69 12.31 -35.13
N LEU A 18 30.15 11.79 -33.98
CA LEU A 18 29.79 10.46 -33.50
C LEU A 18 28.37 10.53 -32.95
N VAL A 19 27.47 9.78 -33.56
CA VAL A 19 26.06 9.69 -33.18
C VAL A 19 25.80 8.24 -32.82
N ASN A 20 24.94 7.97 -31.84
CA ASN A 20 24.63 6.60 -31.50
C ASN A 20 24.05 5.90 -32.75
N ALA A 21 24.51 4.68 -33.08
CA ALA A 21 23.97 3.90 -34.19
C ALA A 21 22.45 3.73 -34.06
N PHE A 22 21.95 3.75 -32.82
CA PHE A 22 20.54 3.80 -32.45
C PHE A 22 19.86 5.12 -32.89
N ASP A 23 20.51 6.28 -32.79
CA ASP A 23 19.96 7.57 -33.27
C ASP A 23 19.79 7.61 -34.80
N VAL A 24 20.63 6.87 -35.54
CA VAL A 24 20.58 6.78 -37.00
C VAL A 24 19.51 5.79 -37.46
N GLU A 25 19.37 4.63 -36.79
CA GLU A 25 18.21 3.74 -37.00
C GLU A 25 16.90 4.45 -36.66
N VAL A 26 16.85 5.28 -35.62
CA VAL A 26 15.68 6.06 -35.20
C VAL A 26 15.15 6.99 -36.29
N LYS A 27 16.01 7.63 -37.10
CA LYS A 27 15.56 8.48 -38.22
C LYS A 27 14.95 7.68 -39.38
N GLY A 28 15.43 6.48 -39.66
CA GLY A 28 14.94 5.63 -40.76
C GLY A 28 13.75 4.74 -40.38
N LEU A 29 13.76 4.19 -39.16
CA LEU A 29 12.72 3.31 -38.62
C LEU A 29 11.51 4.10 -38.11
N GLY A 30 11.73 5.33 -37.60
CA GLY A 30 10.67 6.19 -37.05
C GLY A 30 9.61 6.57 -38.08
N GLU A 31 9.99 6.86 -39.33
CA GLU A 31 9.03 7.15 -40.39
C GLU A 31 8.21 5.92 -40.82
N GLN A 32 8.73 4.69 -40.70
CA GLN A 32 8.01 3.49 -41.12
C GLN A 32 7.12 2.90 -40.03
N LEU A 33 7.53 2.99 -38.76
CA LEU A 33 6.77 2.47 -37.60
C LEU A 33 5.75 3.48 -37.05
N LEU A 34 6.04 4.78 -37.07
CA LEU A 34 5.21 5.78 -36.39
C LEU A 34 4.21 6.47 -37.33
N LYS A 35 4.47 6.51 -38.64
CA LYS A 35 3.56 7.11 -39.62
C LYS A 35 2.16 6.48 -39.64
N PRO A 36 1.98 5.16 -39.43
CA PRO A 36 0.64 4.57 -39.27
C PRO A 36 -0.05 4.90 -37.95
N LEU A 37 0.70 5.28 -36.90
CA LEU A 37 0.19 5.58 -35.56
C LEU A 37 -0.22 7.04 -35.37
N ILE A 38 0.11 7.90 -36.35
CA ILE A 38 -0.13 9.34 -36.29
C ILE A 38 -1.17 9.70 -37.36
N PRO A 39 -2.41 10.06 -36.97
CA PRO A 39 -3.42 10.48 -37.93
C PRO A 39 -2.90 11.62 -38.83
N GLU A 40 -3.24 11.60 -40.12
CA GLU A 40 -2.85 12.67 -41.04
C GLU A 40 -3.38 14.05 -40.62
N SER A 41 -4.46 14.07 -39.82
CA SER A 41 -5.07 15.25 -39.22
C SER A 41 -4.20 15.93 -38.16
N VAL A 42 -3.19 15.25 -37.61
CA VAL A 42 -2.31 15.81 -36.57
C VAL A 42 -1.37 16.88 -37.18
N PRO A 43 -1.33 18.11 -36.65
CA PRO A 43 -0.49 19.18 -37.16
C PRO A 43 0.99 18.80 -37.24
N LYS A 44 1.70 19.26 -38.28
CA LYS A 44 3.10 18.91 -38.52
C LYS A 44 4.00 19.18 -37.30
N GLU A 45 3.81 20.31 -36.63
CA GLU A 45 4.57 20.71 -35.44
C GLU A 45 4.36 19.73 -34.27
N VAL A 46 3.13 19.24 -34.08
CA VAL A 46 2.79 18.21 -33.08
C VAL A 46 3.52 16.91 -33.40
N ARG A 47 3.53 16.49 -34.67
CA ARG A 47 4.23 15.26 -35.09
C ARG A 47 5.72 15.33 -34.85
N GLU A 48 6.36 16.43 -35.26
CA GLU A 48 7.80 16.61 -35.11
C GLU A 48 8.24 16.65 -33.65
N ARG A 49 7.51 17.39 -32.81
CA ARG A 49 7.77 17.43 -31.37
C ARG A 49 7.49 16.08 -30.71
N GLY A 50 6.34 15.46 -30.99
CA GLY A 50 5.97 14.16 -30.44
C GLY A 50 6.97 13.07 -30.75
N MET A 51 7.52 13.03 -31.98
CA MET A 51 8.58 12.08 -32.33
C MET A 51 9.85 12.30 -31.49
N ARG A 52 10.32 13.55 -31.37
CA ARG A 52 11.53 13.86 -30.60
C ARG A 52 11.38 13.44 -29.13
N ASP A 53 10.26 13.81 -28.53
CA ASP A 53 9.95 13.52 -27.13
C ASP A 53 9.85 12.00 -26.92
N LEU A 54 9.14 11.28 -27.79
CA LEU A 54 8.99 9.83 -27.71
C LEU A 54 10.33 9.08 -27.81
N PHE A 55 11.19 9.43 -28.77
CA PHE A 55 12.48 8.74 -28.92
C PHE A 55 13.41 9.00 -27.75
N THR A 56 13.38 10.20 -27.19
CA THR A 56 14.11 10.54 -25.97
C THR A 56 13.62 9.65 -24.82
N ALA A 57 12.30 9.51 -24.68
CA ALA A 57 11.70 8.71 -23.61
C ALA A 57 12.01 7.23 -23.72
N LEU A 58 11.92 6.66 -24.93
CA LEU A 58 12.28 5.27 -25.19
C LEU A 58 13.78 5.03 -24.92
N GLY A 59 14.63 5.96 -25.35
CA GLY A 59 16.07 5.89 -25.11
C GLY A 59 16.43 5.93 -23.63
N ASN A 60 15.80 6.81 -22.85
CA ASN A 60 16.03 6.92 -21.41
C ASN A 60 15.43 5.75 -20.64
N PHE A 61 14.21 5.31 -20.97
CA PHE A 61 13.61 4.14 -20.36
C PHE A 61 14.44 2.87 -20.59
N ASN A 62 15.00 2.68 -21.79
CA ASN A 62 15.86 1.54 -22.09
C ASN A 62 17.13 1.49 -21.22
N LYS A 63 17.61 2.64 -20.72
CA LYS A 63 18.74 2.69 -19.79
C LYS A 63 18.38 2.17 -18.40
N LEU A 64 17.09 2.19 -18.03
CA LEU A 64 16.57 1.68 -16.75
C LEU A 64 16.36 0.16 -16.74
N LEU A 65 16.47 -0.48 -17.90
CA LEU A 65 16.32 -1.93 -18.03
C LEU A 65 17.67 -2.61 -17.86
N ASP A 66 17.72 -3.65 -17.03
CA ASP A 66 18.92 -4.46 -16.84
C ASP A 66 19.39 -5.14 -18.14
N LYS A 67 18.45 -5.42 -19.04
CA LYS A 67 18.71 -5.91 -20.38
C LYS A 67 18.17 -4.92 -21.39
N LYS A 68 19.08 -4.26 -22.11
CA LYS A 68 18.72 -3.31 -23.15
C LYS A 68 17.90 -4.01 -24.23
N LEU A 69 16.69 -3.52 -24.45
CA LEU A 69 15.81 -3.94 -25.51
C LEU A 69 16.15 -3.19 -26.79
N THR A 70 15.97 -3.84 -27.94
CA THR A 70 16.02 -3.16 -29.24
C THR A 70 14.82 -2.21 -29.38
N THR A 71 14.93 -1.18 -30.21
CA THR A 71 13.81 -0.26 -30.48
C THR A 71 12.58 -1.02 -30.96
N ARG A 72 12.78 -2.05 -31.79
CA ARG A 72 11.70 -2.92 -32.27
C ARG A 72 10.98 -3.59 -31.10
N GLN A 73 11.73 -4.22 -30.19
CA GLN A 73 11.13 -4.86 -29.01
C GLN A 73 10.42 -3.86 -28.11
N LEU A 74 11.01 -2.67 -27.88
CA LEU A 74 10.34 -1.61 -27.14
C LEU A 74 9.02 -1.23 -27.82
N SER A 75 9.03 -0.99 -29.13
CA SER A 75 7.81 -0.63 -29.87
C SER A 75 6.72 -1.71 -29.84
N GLU A 76 7.12 -3.00 -29.89
CA GLU A 76 6.19 -4.14 -29.79
C GLU A 76 5.60 -4.28 -28.37
N LEU A 77 6.29 -3.76 -27.36
CA LEU A 77 5.87 -3.78 -25.96
C LEU A 77 5.18 -2.48 -25.52
N VAL A 78 5.18 -1.42 -26.33
CA VAL A 78 4.45 -0.18 -26.04
C VAL A 78 2.95 -0.43 -26.27
N LYS A 79 2.16 -0.26 -25.21
CA LYS A 79 0.69 -0.38 -25.26
C LYS A 79 0.00 0.95 -25.55
N SER A 80 0.53 2.08 -25.07
CA SER A 80 0.00 3.41 -25.36
C SER A 80 1.04 4.51 -25.15
N THR A 81 0.80 5.69 -25.72
CA THR A 81 1.60 6.89 -25.44
C THR A 81 0.77 8.15 -25.70
N ASN A 82 1.08 9.23 -24.97
CA ASN A 82 0.51 10.55 -25.23
C ASN A 82 1.39 11.44 -26.14
N ALA A 83 2.50 10.93 -26.67
CA ALA A 83 3.52 11.75 -27.34
C ALA A 83 2.96 12.65 -28.46
N PHE A 84 1.95 12.14 -29.17
CA PHE A 84 1.30 12.78 -30.32
C PHE A 84 -0.03 13.46 -30.00
N ASP A 85 -0.41 13.54 -28.73
CA ASP A 85 -1.67 14.13 -28.31
C ASP A 85 -1.59 15.68 -28.32
N GLU A 86 -2.59 16.33 -28.92
CA GLU A 86 -2.64 17.79 -29.04
C GLU A 86 -2.78 18.48 -27.68
N TYR A 87 -3.54 17.90 -26.74
CA TYR A 87 -3.68 18.40 -25.38
C TYR A 87 -2.33 18.41 -24.68
N ARG A 88 -1.53 17.34 -24.82
CA ARG A 88 -0.17 17.27 -24.26
C ARG A 88 0.72 18.38 -24.80
N ILE A 89 0.74 18.56 -26.12
CA ILE A 89 1.61 19.54 -26.78
C ILE A 89 1.22 20.96 -26.39
N LYS A 90 -0.09 21.28 -26.45
CA LYS A 90 -0.64 22.59 -26.14
C LYS A 90 -0.34 23.00 -24.70
N ASN A 91 -0.42 22.06 -23.77
CA ASN A 91 -0.18 22.31 -22.35
C ASN A 91 1.28 22.05 -21.92
N ASN A 92 2.18 21.77 -22.87
CA ASN A 92 3.60 21.51 -22.61
C ASN A 92 3.83 20.41 -21.56
N LEU A 93 3.03 19.35 -21.62
CA LEU A 93 3.07 18.24 -20.66
C LEU A 93 4.20 17.26 -20.97
N GLY A 94 4.63 16.53 -19.93
CA GLY A 94 5.53 15.39 -20.05
C GLY A 94 5.04 14.33 -21.03
N VAL A 95 5.99 13.64 -21.67
CA VAL A 95 5.70 12.49 -22.52
C VAL A 95 5.57 11.25 -21.64
N THR A 96 4.44 10.56 -21.77
CA THR A 96 4.16 9.29 -21.11
C THR A 96 4.13 8.17 -22.14
N VAL A 97 4.83 7.08 -21.84
CA VAL A 97 4.84 5.85 -22.62
C VAL A 97 4.46 4.70 -21.69
N VAL A 98 3.44 3.93 -22.08
CA VAL A 98 2.96 2.78 -21.32
C VAL A 98 3.41 1.52 -22.02
N PHE A 99 4.09 0.66 -21.28
CA PHE A 99 4.65 -0.60 -21.73
C PHE A 99 3.93 -1.79 -21.11
N ASP A 100 3.95 -2.92 -21.81
CA ASP A 100 3.72 -4.23 -21.25
C ASP A 100 4.76 -4.53 -20.17
N GLY A 101 4.31 -5.04 -19.01
CA GLY A 101 5.20 -5.24 -17.87
C GLY A 101 6.34 -6.24 -18.07
N ARG A 102 6.31 -7.06 -19.14
CA ARG A 102 7.39 -7.98 -19.52
C ARG A 102 8.68 -7.25 -19.94
N VAL A 103 8.64 -5.94 -20.19
CA VAL A 103 9.85 -5.15 -20.48
C VAL A 103 10.93 -5.28 -19.39
N HIS A 104 10.54 -5.51 -18.13
CA HIS A 104 11.48 -5.72 -17.04
C HIS A 104 11.82 -7.21 -16.86
N GLU A 105 12.48 -7.82 -17.86
CA GLU A 105 12.75 -9.28 -17.93
C GLU A 105 13.53 -9.82 -16.72
N SER A 106 14.45 -9.05 -16.16
CA SER A 106 15.34 -9.41 -15.05
C SER A 106 14.67 -9.52 -13.68
N TYR A 107 13.53 -8.86 -13.48
CA TYR A 107 12.84 -8.89 -12.18
C TYR A 107 12.48 -10.32 -11.76
N PRO A 108 12.95 -10.82 -10.61
CA PRO A 108 12.77 -12.24 -10.26
C PRO A 108 11.35 -12.59 -9.81
N GLY A 109 10.53 -11.59 -9.46
CA GLY A 109 9.16 -11.78 -9.00
C GLY A 109 8.14 -11.84 -10.14
N LYS A 110 6.86 -11.80 -9.78
CA LYS A 110 5.77 -11.74 -10.76
C LYS A 110 5.90 -10.45 -11.59
N LYS A 111 5.73 -10.54 -12.91
CA LYS A 111 5.78 -9.35 -13.78
C LYS A 111 4.52 -8.52 -13.59
N PRO A 112 4.61 -7.18 -13.62
CA PRO A 112 3.42 -6.33 -13.66
C PRO A 112 2.68 -6.52 -14.98
N LEU A 113 1.44 -6.04 -15.04
CA LEU A 113 0.66 -6.00 -16.27
C LEU A 113 1.19 -4.88 -17.17
N LEU A 114 1.43 -3.70 -16.59
CA LEU A 114 1.85 -2.49 -17.29
C LEU A 114 2.87 -1.71 -16.47
N ILE A 115 3.78 -1.04 -17.18
CA ILE A 115 4.70 -0.03 -16.64
C ILE A 115 4.50 1.26 -17.45
N SER A 116 4.15 2.36 -16.79
CA SER A 116 4.08 3.69 -17.39
C SER A 116 5.32 4.49 -17.02
N TYR A 117 6.04 4.98 -18.02
CA TYR A 117 7.17 5.90 -17.85
C TYR A 117 6.78 7.29 -18.36
N THR A 118 6.87 8.29 -17.49
CA THR A 118 6.64 9.69 -17.86
C THR A 118 7.94 10.47 -17.71
N GLU A 119 8.23 11.33 -18.68
CA GLU A 119 9.37 12.24 -18.61
C GLU A 119 9.09 13.66 -19.09
N LYS A 120 9.75 14.63 -18.43
CA LYS A 120 9.82 16.02 -18.85
C LYS A 120 11.19 16.61 -18.51
N GLY A 121 11.79 17.33 -19.46
CA GLY A 121 13.11 17.96 -19.30
C GLY A 121 14.27 16.96 -19.21
N GLU A 122 15.46 17.45 -18.88
CA GLU A 122 16.66 16.64 -18.69
C GLU A 122 16.99 16.51 -17.20
N ILE A 123 17.42 15.32 -16.77
CA ILE A 123 17.96 15.06 -15.43
C ILE A 123 19.44 14.71 -15.61
N GLY A 124 20.32 15.47 -14.96
CA GLY A 124 21.77 15.35 -15.03
C GLY A 124 22.32 14.17 -14.24
N ASP A 125 21.76 13.87 -13.07
CA ASP A 125 22.13 12.70 -12.27
C ASP A 125 21.16 11.53 -12.52
N THR A 126 21.61 10.57 -13.33
CA THR A 126 20.83 9.36 -13.64
C THR A 126 20.93 8.28 -12.58
N SER A 127 21.81 8.41 -11.57
CA SER A 127 22.02 7.37 -10.56
C SER A 127 20.80 7.13 -9.68
N ILE A 128 19.95 8.14 -9.47
CA ILE A 128 18.68 7.96 -8.73
C ILE A 128 17.63 7.18 -9.54
N LEU A 129 17.79 7.17 -10.87
CA LEU A 129 16.90 6.42 -11.75
C LEU A 129 17.26 4.92 -11.69
N ASP A 130 18.51 4.59 -11.33
CA ASP A 130 18.95 3.22 -11.10
C ASP A 130 18.16 2.62 -9.93
N GLY A 131 17.44 1.53 -10.18
CA GLY A 131 16.60 0.87 -9.18
C GLY A 131 15.23 1.51 -8.96
N MET A 132 14.91 2.65 -9.57
CA MET A 132 13.57 3.25 -9.51
C MET A 132 12.51 2.31 -10.08
N LEU A 133 12.82 1.64 -11.20
CA LEU A 133 11.93 0.66 -11.81
C LEU A 133 11.76 -0.59 -10.91
N ASP A 134 12.85 -1.19 -10.45
CA ASP A 134 12.83 -2.36 -9.56
C ASP A 134 12.06 -2.05 -8.27
N GLU A 135 12.28 -0.88 -7.67
CA GLU A 135 11.57 -0.47 -6.48
C GLU A 135 10.07 -0.28 -6.75
N GLY A 136 9.70 0.36 -7.86
CA GLY A 136 8.30 0.55 -8.25
C GLY A 136 7.57 -0.78 -8.42
N VAL A 137 8.21 -1.72 -9.12
CA VAL A 137 7.68 -3.07 -9.39
C VAL A 137 7.53 -3.86 -8.10
N ARG A 138 8.58 -3.89 -7.27
CA ARG A 138 8.59 -4.60 -6.00
C ARG A 138 7.52 -4.09 -5.02
N LEU A 139 7.37 -2.77 -4.91
CA LEU A 139 6.36 -2.18 -4.03
C LEU A 139 4.94 -2.42 -4.55
N ALA A 140 4.73 -2.39 -5.87
CA ALA A 140 3.44 -2.71 -6.46
C ALA A 140 3.08 -4.21 -6.28
N GLU A 141 4.04 -5.12 -6.36
CA GLU A 141 3.82 -6.55 -6.06
C GLU A 141 3.40 -6.78 -4.61
N ALA A 142 4.05 -6.10 -3.66
CA ALA A 142 3.65 -6.15 -2.25
C ALA A 142 2.22 -5.63 -2.04
N MET A 143 1.84 -4.55 -2.75
CA MET A 143 0.46 -4.05 -2.74
C MET A 143 -0.52 -5.08 -3.35
N GLN A 144 -0.14 -5.81 -4.40
CA GLN A 144 -1.01 -6.84 -4.99
C GLN A 144 -1.45 -7.88 -3.94
N ARG A 145 -0.51 -8.36 -3.11
CA ARG A 145 -0.80 -9.34 -2.05
C ARG A 145 -1.52 -8.73 -0.86
N LYS A 146 -1.12 -7.52 -0.44
CA LYS A 146 -1.76 -6.81 0.66
C LYS A 146 -3.24 -6.53 0.37
N ASN A 147 -3.54 -6.04 -0.83
CA ASN A 147 -4.87 -5.59 -1.20
C ASN A 147 -5.91 -6.70 -1.05
N VAL A 148 -5.59 -7.93 -1.46
CA VAL A 148 -6.53 -9.05 -1.37
C VAL A 148 -6.73 -9.53 0.07
N LEU A 149 -5.67 -9.54 0.89
CA LEU A 149 -5.76 -9.94 2.30
C LEU A 149 -6.67 -8.98 3.08
N TRP A 150 -6.65 -7.71 2.72
CA TRP A 150 -7.42 -6.65 3.37
C TRP A 150 -8.77 -6.37 2.70
N ASP A 151 -9.29 -7.34 1.94
CA ASP A 151 -10.60 -7.29 1.29
C ASP A 151 -10.83 -6.08 0.38
N THR A 152 -9.74 -5.58 -0.21
CA THR A 152 -9.81 -4.45 -1.13
C THR A 152 -9.86 -4.98 -2.56
N PRO A 153 -10.69 -4.41 -3.45
CA PRO A 153 -10.86 -4.93 -4.80
C PRO A 153 -9.71 -4.58 -5.74
N TRP A 154 -8.72 -3.83 -5.25
CA TRP A 154 -7.68 -3.26 -6.11
C TRP A 154 -6.62 -4.29 -6.49
N ASP A 155 -6.06 -4.11 -7.67
CA ASP A 155 -4.73 -4.62 -7.98
C ASP A 155 -3.65 -3.74 -7.34
N GLY A 156 -2.40 -4.20 -7.35
CA GLY A 156 -1.25 -3.57 -6.77
C GLY A 156 -0.70 -2.50 -7.70
N GLY A 157 -0.60 -1.28 -7.19
CA GLY A 157 -0.03 -0.17 -7.94
C GLY A 157 1.09 0.51 -7.18
N LYS A 158 1.93 1.25 -7.90
CA LYS A 158 2.88 2.18 -7.31
C LYS A 158 3.31 3.25 -8.29
N THR A 159 3.47 4.49 -7.84
CA THR A 159 4.19 5.52 -8.59
C THR A 159 5.41 5.97 -7.81
N ILE A 160 6.54 6.11 -8.51
CA ILE A 160 7.73 6.81 -8.01
C ILE A 160 7.98 7.98 -8.96
N ILE A 161 8.18 9.17 -8.39
CA ILE A 161 8.53 10.41 -9.11
C ILE A 161 9.88 10.89 -8.58
N ALA A 162 10.81 11.13 -9.50
CA ALA A 162 12.11 11.74 -9.22
C ALA A 162 12.23 13.06 -9.99
N SER A 163 12.70 14.12 -9.34
CA SER A 163 12.84 15.45 -9.97
C SER A 163 14.20 16.11 -9.75
N GLU A 164 14.61 16.94 -10.72
CA GLU A 164 15.74 17.85 -10.63
C GLU A 164 15.31 19.20 -11.23
N GLY A 165 15.22 20.24 -10.39
CA GLY A 165 14.56 21.50 -10.78
C GLY A 165 13.11 21.26 -11.19
N SER A 166 12.73 21.68 -12.41
CA SER A 166 11.42 21.44 -13.02
C SER A 166 11.37 20.21 -13.95
N SER A 167 12.52 19.54 -14.14
CA SER A 167 12.59 18.27 -14.86
C SER A 167 12.18 17.14 -13.93
N TYR A 168 11.50 16.13 -14.47
CA TYR A 168 11.13 14.96 -13.69
C TYR A 168 11.05 13.69 -14.54
N ARG A 169 11.10 12.55 -13.84
CA ARG A 169 10.81 11.21 -14.33
C ARG A 169 9.83 10.55 -13.39
N ALA A 170 8.85 9.83 -13.93
CA ALA A 170 7.91 9.05 -13.13
C ALA A 170 7.78 7.64 -13.69
N VAL A 171 7.70 6.66 -12.80
CA VAL A 171 7.39 5.26 -13.13
C VAL A 171 6.15 4.87 -12.35
N THR A 172 5.07 4.56 -13.05
CA THR A 172 3.86 3.96 -12.47
C THR A 172 3.79 2.50 -12.87
N THR A 173 3.82 1.60 -11.89
CA THR A 173 3.68 0.17 -12.11
C THR A 173 2.27 -0.29 -11.72
N VAL A 174 1.65 -1.11 -12.57
CA VAL A 174 0.29 -1.63 -12.39
C VAL A 174 0.35 -3.15 -12.53
N TYR A 175 0.01 -3.85 -11.45
CA TYR A 175 -0.27 -5.29 -11.48
C TYR A 175 -1.71 -5.56 -11.90
N GLY A 176 -1.95 -6.81 -12.27
CA GLY A 176 -3.22 -7.30 -12.80
C GLY A 176 -2.95 -8.51 -13.68
N GLU A 177 -4.01 -9.17 -14.13
CA GLU A 177 -3.91 -10.33 -15.00
C GLU A 177 -4.34 -9.96 -16.43
N PRO A 178 -3.58 -10.36 -17.46
CA PRO A 178 -3.88 -10.01 -18.86
C PRO A 178 -5.29 -10.42 -19.31
N GLU A 179 -5.81 -11.55 -18.81
CA GLU A 179 -7.12 -12.10 -19.19
C GLU A 179 -8.29 -11.20 -18.77
N VAL A 180 -8.07 -10.32 -17.79
CA VAL A 180 -9.07 -9.39 -17.26
C VAL A 180 -8.57 -7.95 -17.29
N GLU A 181 -7.63 -7.63 -18.19
CA GLU A 181 -6.96 -6.32 -18.26
C GLU A 181 -7.95 -5.14 -18.26
N ASP A 182 -9.12 -5.26 -18.91
CA ASP A 182 -10.14 -4.21 -18.96
C ASP A 182 -10.79 -3.89 -17.61
N LEU A 183 -10.77 -4.83 -16.67
CA LEU A 183 -11.29 -4.68 -15.32
C LEU A 183 -10.22 -4.35 -14.29
N VAL A 184 -8.94 -4.39 -14.68
CA VAL A 184 -7.80 -4.08 -13.79
C VAL A 184 -7.87 -2.61 -13.36
N LEU A 185 -7.78 -2.43 -12.04
CA LEU A 185 -7.71 -1.13 -11.39
C LEU A 185 -6.80 -1.26 -10.18
N ALA A 186 -5.57 -0.81 -10.35
CA ALA A 186 -4.56 -0.84 -9.31
C ALA A 186 -4.69 0.35 -8.37
N LYS A 187 -4.32 0.15 -7.11
CA LYS A 187 -4.18 1.23 -6.13
C LYS A 187 -2.85 1.15 -5.41
N GLY A 188 -2.24 2.32 -5.21
CA GLY A 188 -0.98 2.43 -4.50
C GLY A 188 -0.56 3.86 -4.23
N GLY A 189 0.52 3.98 -3.45
CA GLY A 189 1.08 5.28 -3.07
C GLY A 189 1.95 5.89 -4.16
N VAL A 190 1.92 7.21 -4.27
CA VAL A 190 2.86 8.02 -5.05
C VAL A 190 3.99 8.44 -4.12
N ARG A 191 5.23 8.14 -4.49
CA ARG A 191 6.42 8.62 -3.79
C ARG A 191 7.06 9.73 -4.59
N PHE A 192 7.51 10.78 -3.92
CA PHE A 192 8.24 11.87 -4.54
C PHE A 192 9.66 11.97 -3.98
N THR A 193 10.65 12.16 -4.85
CA THR A 193 12.07 12.30 -4.48
C THR A 193 12.73 13.40 -5.31
N ARG A 194 13.53 14.26 -4.68
CA ARG A 194 14.28 15.30 -5.35
C ARG A 194 15.77 14.95 -5.40
N ILE A 195 16.42 15.33 -6.49
CA ILE A 195 17.85 15.11 -6.79
C ILE A 195 18.62 16.42 -6.56
N GLY A 196 19.80 16.35 -5.91
CA GLY A 196 20.69 17.49 -5.62
C GLY A 196 20.85 17.84 -4.13
N GLU A 197 21.93 18.56 -3.76
CA GLU A 197 22.28 18.92 -2.37
C GLU A 197 21.27 19.90 -1.75
N GLY A 198 20.78 19.56 -0.56
CA GLY A 198 19.84 20.35 0.25
C GLY A 198 18.38 19.94 0.01
N GLN A 199 17.88 18.99 0.81
CA GLN A 199 16.45 18.62 0.83
C GLN A 199 15.52 19.80 1.24
N GLU A 200 16.08 20.96 1.56
CA GLU A 200 15.40 22.08 2.24
C GLU A 200 15.01 23.28 1.35
N SER A 201 15.40 23.34 0.06
CA SER A 201 15.13 24.54 -0.76
C SER A 201 14.30 24.29 -2.03
N GLN A 202 13.11 23.69 -1.90
CA GLN A 202 12.03 23.95 -2.86
C GLN A 202 10.81 24.49 -2.15
N SER A 203 10.18 25.51 -2.73
CA SER A 203 8.82 25.86 -2.32
C SER A 203 7.90 24.67 -2.63
N GLN A 204 6.85 24.51 -1.83
CA GLN A 204 5.77 23.56 -2.08
C GLN A 204 5.17 23.73 -3.50
N ASP A 205 5.33 24.91 -4.10
CA ASP A 205 4.82 25.27 -5.42
C ASP A 205 5.48 24.45 -6.55
N ASP A 206 6.81 24.34 -6.60
CA ASP A 206 7.49 23.61 -7.69
C ASP A 206 7.12 22.12 -7.71
N LYS A 207 6.99 21.50 -6.52
CA LYS A 207 6.58 20.11 -6.39
C LYS A 207 5.14 19.92 -6.88
N SER A 208 4.26 20.86 -6.52
CA SER A 208 2.86 20.85 -6.97
C SER A 208 2.78 20.96 -8.49
N GLU A 209 3.60 21.81 -9.12
CA GLU A 209 3.66 21.91 -10.59
C GLU A 209 4.07 20.59 -11.26
N ILE A 210 5.10 19.92 -10.74
CA ILE A 210 5.56 18.62 -11.26
C ILE A 210 4.47 17.55 -11.10
N VAL A 211 3.83 17.50 -9.93
CA VAL A 211 2.74 16.56 -9.68
C VAL A 211 1.56 16.84 -10.61
N CYS A 212 1.20 18.10 -10.82
CA CYS A 212 0.15 18.50 -11.76
C CYS A 212 0.45 18.08 -13.20
N ASP A 213 1.71 18.25 -13.64
CA ASP A 213 2.16 17.82 -14.96
C ASP A 213 2.08 16.29 -15.10
N TRP A 214 2.56 15.55 -14.11
CA TRP A 214 2.47 14.08 -14.08
C TRP A 214 1.02 13.60 -14.10
N VAL A 215 0.13 14.18 -13.27
CA VAL A 215 -1.30 13.86 -13.24
C VAL A 215 -1.90 14.01 -14.64
N SER A 216 -1.68 15.17 -15.26
CA SER A 216 -2.24 15.47 -16.58
C SER A 216 -1.71 14.53 -17.66
N SER A 217 -0.39 14.29 -17.65
CA SER A 217 0.28 13.39 -18.59
C SER A 217 -0.14 11.93 -18.41
N SER A 218 -0.38 11.49 -17.17
CA SER A 218 -0.79 10.13 -16.82
C SER A 218 -2.25 9.87 -17.20
N ILE A 219 -3.15 10.83 -16.95
CA ILE A 219 -4.56 10.75 -17.39
C ILE A 219 -4.64 10.72 -18.91
N ASN A 220 -3.90 11.62 -19.59
CA ASN A 220 -3.90 11.69 -21.05
C ASN A 220 -3.35 10.40 -21.71
N ALA A 221 -2.44 9.68 -21.05
CA ALA A 221 -1.98 8.36 -21.48
C ALA A 221 -2.90 7.19 -21.08
N GLY A 222 -4.00 7.46 -20.36
CA GLY A 222 -4.98 6.46 -19.94
C GLY A 222 -4.57 5.62 -18.73
N VAL A 223 -3.75 6.17 -17.83
CA VAL A 223 -3.23 5.46 -16.63
C VAL A 223 -3.97 5.87 -15.37
N LEU A 224 -3.73 7.07 -14.83
CA LEU A 224 -4.39 7.57 -13.61
C LEU A 224 -5.91 7.73 -13.84
N GLY A 225 -6.71 7.27 -12.89
CA GLY A 225 -8.18 7.24 -12.94
C GLY A 225 -8.76 6.12 -13.81
N LYS A 226 -7.99 5.52 -14.73
CA LYS A 226 -8.44 4.42 -15.60
C LYS A 226 -7.94 3.05 -15.16
N LYS A 227 -6.63 2.94 -14.92
CA LYS A 227 -5.91 1.72 -14.52
C LYS A 227 -5.26 1.84 -13.14
N TYR A 228 -5.10 3.07 -12.64
CA TYR A 228 -4.43 3.34 -11.38
C TYR A 228 -5.15 4.41 -10.56
N ILE A 229 -5.27 4.20 -9.25
CA ILE A 229 -5.71 5.19 -8.26
C ILE A 229 -4.51 5.49 -7.35
N ALA A 230 -4.16 6.76 -7.22
CA ALA A 230 -3.06 7.22 -6.39
C ALA A 230 -3.41 7.18 -4.89
N GLY A 231 -2.42 7.43 -4.06
CA GLY A 231 -2.52 7.61 -2.62
C GLY A 231 -1.21 8.20 -2.11
N PRO A 232 -1.13 8.61 -0.84
CA PRO A 232 0.10 9.15 -0.29
C PRO A 232 1.15 8.05 -0.05
N ASP A 233 2.42 8.43 -0.14
CA ASP A 233 3.59 7.71 0.37
C ASP A 233 4.65 8.77 0.73
N MET A 234 5.89 8.35 1.02
CA MET A 234 7.02 9.21 1.33
C MET A 234 7.05 10.50 0.48
N ASN A 235 7.13 11.62 1.20
CA ASN A 235 7.11 12.97 0.67
C ASN A 235 5.84 13.33 -0.13
N MET A 236 4.67 12.75 0.17
CA MET A 236 3.38 13.16 -0.38
C MET A 236 2.38 13.34 0.76
N SER A 237 2.00 14.60 1.05
CA SER A 237 1.05 14.95 2.11
C SER A 237 -0.41 14.88 1.61
N LYS A 238 -1.36 15.00 2.55
CA LYS A 238 -2.80 15.17 2.25
C LYS A 238 -3.07 16.34 1.31
N ASP A 239 -2.39 17.48 1.48
CA ASP A 239 -2.55 18.65 0.59
C ASP A 239 -2.14 18.31 -0.85
N MET A 240 -1.12 17.46 -1.02
CA MET A 240 -0.72 17.00 -2.34
C MET A 240 -1.76 16.04 -2.94
N MET A 241 -2.55 15.34 -2.12
CA MET A 241 -3.69 14.56 -2.62
C MET A 241 -4.78 15.50 -3.16
N SER A 242 -5.04 16.61 -2.48
CA SER A 242 -5.96 17.66 -2.96
C SER A 242 -5.50 18.25 -4.29
N VAL A 243 -4.20 18.56 -4.42
CA VAL A 243 -3.59 18.99 -5.70
C VAL A 243 -3.81 17.97 -6.82
N ILE A 244 -3.65 16.67 -6.53
CA ILE A 244 -3.93 15.60 -7.51
C ILE A 244 -5.40 15.58 -7.91
N VAL A 245 -6.33 15.72 -6.96
CA VAL A 245 -7.78 15.73 -7.23
C VAL A 245 -8.14 16.89 -8.16
N ASP A 246 -7.74 18.10 -7.81
CA ASP A 246 -8.06 19.32 -8.55
C ASP A 246 -7.53 19.25 -9.99
N GLN A 247 -6.26 18.91 -10.14
CA GLN A 247 -5.65 18.81 -11.46
C GLN A 247 -6.24 17.67 -12.28
N ALA A 248 -6.59 16.54 -11.66
CA ALA A 248 -7.17 15.41 -12.35
C ALA A 248 -8.57 15.71 -12.88
N PHE A 249 -9.44 16.33 -12.08
CA PHE A 249 -10.78 16.71 -12.54
C PHE A 249 -10.73 17.81 -13.62
N LYS A 250 -9.81 18.76 -13.50
CA LYS A 250 -9.54 19.74 -14.56
C LYS A 250 -9.12 19.05 -15.86
N THR A 251 -8.16 18.13 -15.78
CA THR A 251 -7.66 17.38 -16.94
C THR A 251 -8.77 16.53 -17.57
N ALA A 252 -9.54 15.80 -16.75
CA ALA A 252 -10.64 14.97 -17.21
C ALA A 252 -11.71 15.81 -17.94
N LYS A 253 -12.03 17.00 -17.43
CA LYS A 253 -12.93 17.95 -18.10
C LYS A 253 -12.37 18.43 -19.42
N ASP A 254 -11.10 18.83 -19.46
CA ASP A 254 -10.46 19.32 -20.69
C ASP A 254 -10.39 18.25 -21.79
N LEU A 255 -10.27 16.98 -21.40
CA LEU A 255 -10.22 15.82 -22.28
C LEU A 255 -11.62 15.20 -22.56
N ASP A 256 -12.70 15.81 -22.08
CA ASP A 256 -14.09 15.28 -22.17
C ASP A 256 -14.23 13.83 -21.67
N ILE A 257 -13.49 13.47 -20.63
CA ILE A 257 -13.57 12.16 -19.98
C ILE A 257 -14.79 12.15 -19.06
N LYS A 258 -15.81 11.38 -19.44
CA LYS A 258 -17.01 11.15 -18.64
C LYS A 258 -16.75 10.12 -17.55
N ASP A 259 -17.49 10.24 -16.45
CA ASP A 259 -17.48 9.29 -15.32
C ASP A 259 -16.08 9.04 -14.73
N PHE A 260 -15.24 10.09 -14.68
CA PHE A 260 -13.91 10.01 -14.10
C PHE A 260 -14.00 9.78 -12.58
N PRO A 261 -13.45 8.68 -12.06
CA PRO A 261 -13.55 8.37 -10.64
C PRO A 261 -12.61 9.24 -9.82
N LEU A 262 -12.72 9.14 -8.49
CA LEU A 262 -11.77 9.78 -7.59
C LEU A 262 -10.33 9.31 -7.89
N PRO A 263 -9.38 10.20 -8.23
CA PRO A 263 -8.05 9.81 -8.71
C PRO A 263 -7.11 9.37 -7.58
N THR A 264 -7.41 9.75 -6.34
CA THR A 264 -6.59 9.48 -5.15
C THR A 264 -7.43 9.42 -3.89
N THR A 265 -6.88 8.92 -2.79
CA THR A 265 -7.55 8.87 -1.46
C THR A 265 -6.63 9.43 -0.39
N SER A 266 -7.06 9.36 0.88
CA SER A 266 -6.37 9.96 2.02
C SER A 266 -6.27 11.49 1.87
N ARG A 267 -7.37 12.08 1.38
CA ARG A 267 -7.54 13.52 1.24
C ARG A 267 -7.72 14.17 2.61
N ASP A 268 -7.76 15.49 2.67
CA ASP A 268 -8.09 16.17 3.92
C ASP A 268 -9.54 15.87 4.36
N THR A 269 -9.81 15.84 5.66
CA THR A 269 -11.16 15.59 6.18
C THR A 269 -12.16 16.65 5.75
N SER A 270 -11.72 17.90 5.56
CA SER A 270 -12.54 18.98 5.01
C SER A 270 -12.98 18.75 3.56
N GLU A 271 -12.33 17.82 2.85
CA GLU A 271 -12.65 17.39 1.48
C GLU A 271 -13.33 16.00 1.45
N GLY A 272 -13.66 15.46 2.62
CA GLY A 272 -14.26 14.13 2.75
C GLY A 272 -13.23 12.99 2.69
N GLY A 273 -11.96 13.27 2.96
CA GLY A 273 -10.95 12.24 3.14
C GLY A 273 -10.98 11.64 4.55
N PHE A 274 -10.56 10.38 4.68
CA PHE A 274 -10.55 9.70 5.99
C PHE A 274 -9.21 9.95 6.68
N ASP A 275 -9.25 10.27 7.98
CA ASP A 275 -8.03 10.63 8.72
C ASP A 275 -7.27 9.39 9.20
N HIS A 276 -6.33 8.93 8.37
CA HIS A 276 -5.52 7.75 8.68
C HIS A 276 -4.71 7.90 9.97
N PHE A 277 -4.23 9.12 10.25
CA PHE A 277 -3.33 9.39 11.37
C PHE A 277 -4.10 9.47 12.68
N LYS A 278 -5.09 10.37 12.77
CA LYS A 278 -5.92 10.58 13.97
C LYS A 278 -6.67 9.32 14.38
N TRP A 279 -7.12 8.53 13.39
CA TRP A 279 -7.81 7.26 13.65
C TRP A 279 -6.84 6.09 13.85
N SER A 280 -5.53 6.28 13.62
CA SER A 280 -4.48 5.27 13.81
C SER A 280 -4.75 3.96 13.05
N VAL A 281 -5.25 4.07 11.83
CA VAL A 281 -5.83 2.95 11.07
C VAL A 281 -4.82 1.84 10.74
N THR A 282 -3.60 2.21 10.36
CA THR A 282 -2.52 1.25 10.09
C THR A 282 -2.06 0.57 11.38
N SER A 283 -1.89 1.36 12.44
CA SER A 283 -1.49 0.87 13.77
C SER A 283 -2.51 -0.10 14.36
N ARG A 284 -3.81 0.15 14.13
CA ARG A 284 -4.89 -0.73 14.55
C ARG A 284 -4.73 -2.13 13.99
N GLY A 285 -4.42 -2.24 12.69
CA GLY A 285 -4.16 -3.54 12.06
C GLY A 285 -3.05 -4.32 12.76
N VAL A 286 -1.91 -3.67 13.00
CA VAL A 286 -0.73 -4.26 13.65
C VAL A 286 -1.02 -4.68 15.09
N VAL A 287 -1.72 -3.83 15.85
CA VAL A 287 -2.03 -4.13 17.25
C VAL A 287 -3.05 -5.27 17.35
N GLU A 288 -4.09 -5.28 16.54
CA GLU A 288 -5.11 -6.31 16.57
C GLU A 288 -4.58 -7.67 16.05
N GLY A 289 -3.71 -7.66 15.04
CA GLY A 289 -2.98 -8.85 14.60
C GLY A 289 -2.09 -9.41 15.70
N MET A 290 -1.28 -8.55 16.35
CA MET A 290 -0.49 -8.93 17.52
C MET A 290 -1.36 -9.54 18.64
N LEU A 291 -2.44 -8.86 19.04
CA LEU A 291 -3.31 -9.34 20.11
C LEU A 291 -3.98 -10.68 19.75
N CYS A 292 -4.39 -10.86 18.50
CA CYS A 292 -4.92 -12.13 18.01
C CYS A 292 -3.90 -13.26 18.18
N ALA A 293 -2.65 -13.04 17.76
CA ALA A 293 -1.58 -14.02 17.90
C ALA A 293 -1.29 -14.36 19.36
N LEU A 294 -1.20 -13.35 20.24
CA LEU A 294 -0.93 -13.53 21.68
C LEU A 294 -2.02 -14.32 22.41
N ARG A 295 -3.26 -14.35 21.90
CA ARG A 295 -4.37 -15.14 22.47
C ARG A 295 -4.30 -16.61 22.07
N ASN A 296 -3.57 -16.96 20.99
CA ASN A 296 -3.44 -18.34 20.55
C ASN A 296 -2.41 -19.09 21.42
N LYS A 297 -2.90 -19.99 22.27
CA LYS A 297 -2.06 -20.74 23.23
C LYS A 297 -1.00 -21.62 22.54
N GLU A 298 -1.38 -22.35 21.48
CA GLU A 298 -0.46 -23.24 20.76
C GLU A 298 0.67 -22.44 20.10
N PHE A 299 0.35 -21.28 19.51
CA PHE A 299 1.33 -20.34 19.01
C PHE A 299 2.28 -19.86 20.11
N MET A 300 1.75 -19.41 21.24
CA MET A 300 2.54 -18.93 22.38
C MET A 300 3.49 -20.00 22.94
N ASP A 301 3.00 -21.24 23.04
CA ASP A 301 3.82 -22.40 23.44
C ASP A 301 4.92 -22.68 22.41
N ARG A 302 4.62 -22.61 21.10
CA ARG A 302 5.59 -22.82 20.02
C ARG A 302 6.68 -21.75 19.95
N VAL A 303 6.37 -20.48 20.24
CA VAL A 303 7.36 -19.40 20.30
C VAL A 303 8.07 -19.29 21.66
N GLY A 304 7.64 -20.11 22.65
CA GLY A 304 8.25 -20.18 23.97
C GLY A 304 7.97 -18.96 24.84
N VAL A 305 6.79 -18.35 24.73
CA VAL A 305 6.36 -17.21 25.55
C VAL A 305 5.21 -17.63 26.44
N LYS A 306 5.36 -17.49 27.77
CA LYS A 306 4.31 -17.87 28.72
C LYS A 306 3.14 -16.89 28.65
N GLN A 307 1.93 -17.42 28.52
CA GLN A 307 0.70 -16.63 28.57
C GLN A 307 0.54 -15.98 29.96
N GLY A 308 0.15 -14.69 29.98
CA GLY A 308 0.06 -13.91 31.23
C GLY A 308 1.41 -13.49 31.83
N GLY A 309 2.54 -13.89 31.24
CA GLY A 309 3.83 -13.27 31.51
C GLY A 309 3.82 -11.83 30.99
N GLY A 310 4.34 -10.88 31.76
CA GLY A 310 4.43 -9.49 31.31
C GLY A 310 5.17 -9.39 29.97
N LEU A 311 4.57 -8.73 28.99
CA LEU A 311 5.12 -8.58 27.64
C LEU A 311 5.93 -7.29 27.55
N SER A 312 7.09 -7.34 26.90
CA SER A 312 7.90 -6.15 26.59
C SER A 312 7.93 -5.89 25.08
N VAL A 313 7.72 -4.63 24.69
CA VAL A 313 7.62 -4.20 23.29
C VAL A 313 8.64 -3.12 22.99
N ILE A 314 9.37 -3.28 21.88
CA ILE A 314 10.16 -2.23 21.25
C ILE A 314 9.42 -1.75 20.00
N ILE A 315 9.22 -0.44 19.88
CA ILE A 315 8.64 0.19 18.69
C ILE A 315 9.76 0.95 17.98
N GLN A 316 10.09 0.53 16.76
CA GLN A 316 11.06 1.25 15.95
C GLN A 316 10.32 2.23 15.03
N GLY A 317 10.51 3.53 15.24
CA GLY A 317 9.73 4.58 14.58
C GLY A 317 8.70 5.22 15.52
N PHE A 318 8.70 6.55 15.56
CA PHE A 318 7.77 7.37 16.35
C PHE A 318 6.94 8.33 15.50
N GLY A 319 6.81 8.00 14.21
CA GLY A 319 5.84 8.62 13.30
C GLY A 319 4.47 7.96 13.39
N ASP A 320 3.65 8.16 12.37
CA ASP A 320 2.22 7.80 12.34
C ASP A 320 1.89 6.40 12.85
N VAL A 321 2.60 5.39 12.32
CA VAL A 321 2.33 4.00 12.68
C VAL A 321 2.82 3.69 14.09
N GLY A 322 4.04 4.08 14.44
CA GLY A 322 4.65 3.76 15.73
C GLY A 322 3.99 4.49 16.90
N SER A 323 3.66 5.78 16.75
CA SER A 323 2.93 6.53 17.77
C SER A 323 1.48 6.06 17.90
N GLY A 324 0.83 5.68 16.79
CA GLY A 324 -0.49 5.06 16.84
C GLY A 324 -0.49 3.70 17.55
N ILE A 325 0.57 2.88 17.36
CA ILE A 325 0.74 1.61 18.10
C ILE A 325 0.85 1.91 19.60
N LEU A 326 1.72 2.85 19.98
CA LEU A 326 1.88 3.27 21.39
C LEU A 326 0.53 3.71 21.99
N LYS A 327 -0.20 4.56 21.27
CA LYS A 327 -1.49 5.10 21.68
C LYS A 327 -2.50 3.99 21.94
N ILE A 328 -2.73 3.10 20.98
CA ILE A 328 -3.70 2.01 21.09
C ILE A 328 -3.31 1.06 22.23
N LEU A 329 -2.03 0.63 22.29
CA LEU A 329 -1.56 -0.28 23.34
C LEU A 329 -1.72 0.29 24.75
N THR A 330 -1.67 1.61 24.90
CA THR A 330 -1.74 2.26 26.21
C THR A 330 -3.15 2.67 26.59
N GLU A 331 -3.84 3.38 25.71
CA GLU A 331 -5.17 3.94 25.96
C GLU A 331 -6.24 2.85 25.97
N GLU A 332 -6.16 1.86 25.07
CA GLU A 332 -7.16 0.79 24.94
C GLU A 332 -6.74 -0.49 25.68
N TYR A 333 -5.44 -0.80 25.67
CA TYR A 333 -4.90 -2.07 26.18
C TYR A 333 -3.94 -1.95 27.37
N GLY A 334 -3.80 -0.77 27.99
CA GLY A 334 -2.83 -0.55 29.07
C GLY A 334 -3.02 -1.46 30.30
N ARG A 335 -4.23 -2.01 30.49
CA ARG A 335 -4.54 -2.98 31.56
C ARG A 335 -3.96 -4.37 31.35
N TYR A 336 -3.47 -4.71 30.16
CA TYR A 336 -2.96 -6.05 29.82
C TYR A 336 -1.48 -6.25 30.16
N GLY A 337 -0.85 -5.32 30.89
CA GLY A 337 0.51 -5.49 31.41
C GLY A 337 1.61 -5.49 30.32
N ILE A 338 1.32 -4.90 29.16
CA ILE A 338 2.28 -4.69 28.08
C ILE A 338 3.16 -3.49 28.44
N LYS A 339 4.48 -3.70 28.47
CA LYS A 339 5.47 -2.68 28.78
C LYS A 339 6.16 -2.23 27.50
N ILE A 340 6.09 -0.94 27.20
CA ILE A 340 6.91 -0.35 26.16
C ILE A 340 8.31 -0.13 26.76
N VAL A 341 9.30 -0.86 26.27
CA VAL A 341 10.68 -0.81 26.80
C VAL A 341 11.62 -0.03 25.89
N GLY A 342 11.20 0.27 24.65
CA GLY A 342 12.05 1.01 23.72
C GLY A 342 11.27 1.68 22.60
N VAL A 343 11.68 2.90 22.26
CA VAL A 343 11.12 3.72 21.16
C VAL A 343 12.26 4.42 20.43
N SER A 344 12.15 4.56 19.11
CA SER A 344 13.08 5.36 18.29
C SER A 344 12.36 6.21 17.25
N ASP A 345 13.02 7.28 16.80
CA ASP A 345 12.70 8.03 15.60
C ASP A 345 13.94 8.10 14.68
N ARG A 346 13.93 8.96 13.66
CA ARG A 346 15.08 9.10 12.73
C ARG A 346 16.35 9.67 13.41
N HIS A 347 16.22 10.22 14.61
CA HIS A 347 17.21 11.05 15.28
C HIS A 347 17.70 10.50 16.61
N GLY A 348 17.00 9.53 17.17
CA GLY A 348 17.41 8.94 18.43
C GLY A 348 16.57 7.74 18.86
N ALA A 349 17.05 7.07 19.89
CA ALA A 349 16.39 5.94 20.52
C ALA A 349 16.53 6.00 22.03
N ILE A 350 15.50 5.54 22.73
CA ILE A 350 15.49 5.37 24.18
C ILE A 350 15.11 3.94 24.52
N TYR A 351 15.72 3.41 25.58
CA TYR A 351 15.44 2.07 26.08
C TYR A 351 15.55 2.01 27.59
N ASP A 352 14.57 1.35 28.22
CA ASP A 352 14.58 0.98 29.63
C ASP A 352 13.94 -0.40 29.78
N SER A 353 14.72 -1.39 30.23
CA SER A 353 14.22 -2.75 30.47
C SER A 353 13.07 -2.82 31.48
N LYS A 354 12.93 -1.81 32.35
CA LYS A 354 11.85 -1.71 33.35
C LYS A 354 10.57 -1.10 32.78
N GLY A 355 10.64 -0.49 31.60
CA GLY A 355 9.54 0.18 30.93
C GLY A 355 9.71 1.70 30.89
N LEU A 356 9.29 2.30 29.78
CA LEU A 356 9.23 3.74 29.59
C LEU A 356 7.94 4.33 30.19
N ASP A 357 8.00 5.60 30.59
CA ASP A 357 6.86 6.38 31.01
C ASP A 357 6.01 6.74 29.79
N VAL A 358 4.90 6.02 29.64
CA VAL A 358 4.05 6.21 28.47
C VAL A 358 3.31 7.54 28.49
N LYS A 359 3.07 8.13 29.66
CA LYS A 359 2.45 9.47 29.72
C LYS A 359 3.38 10.50 29.11
N GLU A 360 4.67 10.44 29.44
CA GLU A 360 5.68 11.31 28.83
C GLU A 360 5.76 11.09 27.31
N LEU A 361 5.74 9.83 26.85
CA LEU A 361 5.75 9.53 25.41
C LEU A 361 4.53 10.10 24.67
N LEU A 362 3.33 10.01 25.27
CA LEU A 362 2.11 10.59 24.69
C LEU A 362 2.17 12.12 24.69
N THR A 363 2.70 12.75 25.74
CA THR A 363 2.94 14.20 25.78
C THR A 363 3.93 14.64 24.70
N ILE A 364 5.05 13.94 24.54
CA ILE A 364 6.01 14.21 23.46
C ILE A 364 5.33 14.11 22.10
N ARG A 365 4.47 13.10 21.90
CA ARG A 365 3.73 12.98 20.63
C ARG A 365 2.80 14.16 20.39
N GLN A 366 2.07 14.63 21.39
CA GLN A 366 1.21 15.82 21.28
C GLN A 366 2.01 17.09 20.98
N GLU A 367 3.19 17.24 21.58
CA GLU A 367 4.11 18.35 21.29
C GLU A 367 4.61 18.30 19.83
N LEU A 368 4.96 17.11 19.33
CA LEU A 368 5.38 16.89 17.94
C LEU A 368 4.24 17.17 16.94
N GLU A 369 3.00 16.78 17.26
CA GLU A 369 1.83 17.06 16.43
C GLU A 369 1.57 18.56 16.32
N ARG A 370 1.60 19.27 17.45
CA ARG A 370 1.46 20.73 17.45
C ARG A 370 2.58 21.42 16.67
N ALA A 371 3.82 20.97 16.85
CA ALA A 371 4.95 21.50 16.10
C ALA A 371 4.76 21.31 14.59
N GLU A 372 4.21 20.17 14.15
CA GLU A 372 3.88 19.89 12.75
C GLU A 372 2.77 20.82 12.22
N GLU A 373 1.69 21.03 12.99
CA GLU A 373 0.62 21.96 12.64
C GLU A 373 1.10 23.42 12.57
N GLU A 374 2.04 23.79 13.43
CA GLU A 374 2.66 25.12 13.50
C GLU A 374 3.79 25.31 12.45
N GLY A 375 4.10 24.27 11.65
CA GLY A 375 5.14 24.33 10.61
C GLY A 375 6.57 24.39 11.14
N THR A 376 6.79 23.94 12.38
CA THR A 376 8.09 23.91 13.05
C THR A 376 8.97 22.82 12.44
N ASP A 377 10.28 23.06 12.40
CA ASP A 377 11.25 22.10 11.90
C ASP A 377 11.25 20.80 12.75
N LYS A 378 10.81 19.70 12.11
CA LYS A 378 10.79 18.35 12.71
C LYS A 378 12.19 17.85 13.04
N ASP A 379 13.23 18.41 12.42
CA ASP A 379 14.64 18.08 12.70
C ASP A 379 15.19 18.78 13.95
N ALA A 380 14.39 19.58 14.66
CA ALA A 380 14.77 20.16 15.94
C ALA A 380 14.25 19.37 17.16
N MET A 381 13.38 18.37 16.96
CA MET A 381 12.65 17.71 18.05
C MET A 381 12.77 16.18 17.94
N HIS A 382 13.46 15.57 18.89
CA HIS A 382 13.83 14.15 18.82
C HIS A 382 13.46 13.41 20.09
N ILE A 383 12.95 12.18 19.95
CA ILE A 383 12.45 11.38 21.07
C ILE A 383 13.50 11.19 22.16
N ALA A 384 14.76 10.99 21.74
CA ALA A 384 15.86 10.86 22.67
C ALA A 384 16.00 12.13 23.51
N GLU A 385 16.10 13.32 22.92
CA GLU A 385 16.26 14.57 23.65
C GLU A 385 15.03 14.93 24.50
N MET A 386 13.83 14.85 23.91
CA MET A 386 12.58 15.28 24.54
C MET A 386 12.19 14.41 25.73
N TYR A 387 12.55 13.13 25.74
CA TYR A 387 12.22 12.24 26.85
C TYR A 387 13.01 12.62 28.11
N ARG A 388 12.29 13.20 29.08
CA ARG A 388 12.85 13.70 30.36
C ARG A 388 12.97 12.63 31.44
N GLY A 389 12.25 11.52 31.28
CA GLY A 389 12.29 10.39 32.20
C GLY A 389 13.68 9.75 32.27
N LYS A 390 13.99 9.11 33.40
CA LYS A 390 15.21 8.30 33.51
C LYS A 390 15.05 7.05 32.65
N VAL A 391 16.09 6.72 31.88
CA VAL A 391 16.16 5.51 31.04
C VAL A 391 17.52 4.84 31.24
N GLU A 392 17.61 3.55 30.92
CA GLU A 392 18.86 2.81 30.99
C GLU A 392 19.82 3.22 29.86
N LYS A 393 19.28 3.45 28.65
CA LYS A 393 20.04 3.81 27.47
C LYS A 393 19.32 4.88 26.67
N LYS A 394 20.09 5.85 26.18
CA LYS A 394 19.64 6.96 25.34
C LYS A 394 20.69 7.17 24.26
N TRP A 395 20.31 6.97 23.01
CA TRP A 395 21.18 7.12 21.85
C TRP A 395 20.69 8.28 21.01
N MET A 396 21.61 9.16 20.64
CA MET A 396 21.38 10.21 19.64
C MET A 396 21.97 9.73 18.30
N ALA A 397 21.30 10.04 17.20
CA ALA A 397 21.78 9.78 15.85
C ALA A 397 22.94 10.73 15.54
N SER A 398 24.14 10.42 16.05
CA SER A 398 25.35 11.14 15.66
C SER A 398 25.91 10.61 14.34
N LYS A 399 25.62 9.33 14.03
CA LYS A 399 25.74 8.65 12.73
C LYS A 399 24.63 7.59 12.63
N GLY A 400 24.07 7.36 11.44
CA GLY A 400 22.84 6.58 11.22
C GLY A 400 22.77 5.14 11.78
N ASP A 401 23.88 4.58 12.26
CA ASP A 401 23.92 3.25 12.89
C ASP A 401 23.57 3.25 14.39
N ASP A 402 23.62 4.40 15.07
CA ASP A 402 23.41 4.47 16.53
C ASP A 402 21.97 4.18 16.95
N VAL A 403 20.98 4.62 16.16
CA VAL A 403 19.55 4.37 16.43
C VAL A 403 19.22 2.88 16.30
N ASN A 404 19.87 2.18 15.36
CA ASN A 404 19.64 0.76 15.11
C ASN A 404 20.10 -0.14 16.26
N GLN A 405 20.89 0.38 17.21
CA GLN A 405 21.24 -0.34 18.43
C GLN A 405 19.99 -0.74 19.25
N LEU A 406 18.89 0.01 19.12
CA LEU A 406 17.61 -0.31 19.75
C LEU A 406 17.07 -1.68 19.29
N LEU A 407 17.23 -2.03 18.01
CA LEU A 407 16.71 -3.28 17.43
C LEU A 407 17.30 -4.54 18.08
N THR A 408 18.46 -4.41 18.71
CA THR A 408 19.21 -5.51 19.35
C THR A 408 19.00 -5.59 20.87
N GLN A 409 18.18 -4.70 21.44
CA GLN A 409 17.83 -4.76 22.84
C GLN A 409 16.83 -5.89 23.12
N GLU A 410 16.76 -6.30 24.38
CA GLU A 410 15.90 -7.40 24.80
C GLU A 410 14.44 -6.94 24.89
N ALA A 411 13.55 -7.67 24.22
CA ALA A 411 12.11 -7.48 24.33
C ALA A 411 11.40 -8.78 23.96
N THR A 412 10.11 -8.88 24.27
CA THR A 412 9.30 -10.00 23.78
C THR A 412 8.95 -9.79 22.30
N ILE A 413 8.59 -8.55 21.95
CA ILE A 413 8.06 -8.16 20.66
C ILE A 413 8.84 -6.98 20.10
N LEU A 414 9.15 -7.02 18.81
CA LEU A 414 9.66 -5.89 18.04
C LEU A 414 8.61 -5.46 17.00
N MET A 415 8.28 -4.17 16.98
CA MET A 415 7.36 -3.57 16.01
C MET A 415 8.11 -2.54 15.16
N PRO A 416 8.66 -2.94 14.00
CA PRO A 416 9.27 -2.00 13.09
C PRO A 416 8.19 -1.21 12.34
N ALA A 417 8.23 0.10 12.52
CA ALA A 417 7.25 1.09 12.07
C ALA A 417 7.92 2.35 11.49
N ALA A 418 9.18 2.23 11.03
CA ALA A 418 9.92 3.30 10.38
C ALA A 418 10.23 2.98 8.90
N GLY A 419 11.51 3.01 8.49
CA GLY A 419 11.95 2.79 7.11
C GLY A 419 12.22 1.33 6.74
N ARG A 420 12.54 1.13 5.46
CA ARG A 420 12.91 -0.17 4.87
C ARG A 420 14.24 -0.70 5.40
N ASN A 421 14.41 -2.02 5.36
CA ASN A 421 15.67 -2.73 5.68
C ASN A 421 16.26 -2.35 7.06
N ALA A 422 15.40 -2.14 8.06
CA ALA A 422 15.83 -1.99 9.45
C ALA A 422 16.49 -3.28 9.97
N ILE A 423 15.95 -4.44 9.57
CA ILE A 423 16.48 -5.76 9.88
C ILE A 423 17.11 -6.34 8.62
N THR A 424 18.42 -6.57 8.67
CA THR A 424 19.24 -7.03 7.55
C THR A 424 20.07 -8.25 7.95
N LEU A 425 20.75 -8.85 6.98
CA LEU A 425 21.69 -9.95 7.26
C LEU A 425 22.76 -9.58 8.30
N LYS A 426 23.09 -8.28 8.44
CA LYS A 426 24.13 -7.77 9.34
C LYS A 426 23.70 -7.80 10.81
N ASN A 427 22.44 -7.51 11.12
CA ASN A 427 21.96 -7.37 12.50
C ASN A 427 20.97 -8.48 12.94
N ILE A 428 20.42 -9.26 12.00
CA ILE A 428 19.43 -10.30 12.30
C ILE A 428 19.88 -11.26 13.42
N GLY A 429 21.15 -11.66 13.42
CA GLY A 429 21.71 -12.58 14.43
C GLY A 429 21.83 -12.00 15.85
N GLN A 430 21.61 -10.69 16.01
CA GLN A 430 21.70 -9.96 17.28
C GLN A 430 20.33 -9.67 17.88
N LEU A 431 19.25 -10.00 17.18
CA LEU A 431 17.89 -9.79 17.68
C LEU A 431 17.64 -10.64 18.92
N LYS A 432 17.07 -10.03 19.96
CA LYS A 432 16.74 -10.65 21.24
C LYS A 432 15.24 -10.62 21.51
N VAL A 433 14.46 -10.90 20.46
CA VAL A 433 12.99 -10.90 20.49
C VAL A 433 12.42 -12.24 20.08
N LYS A 434 11.15 -12.48 20.40
CA LYS A 434 10.42 -13.71 20.05
C LYS A 434 9.47 -13.53 18.88
N MET A 435 8.97 -12.31 18.70
CA MET A 435 7.99 -11.98 17.67
C MET A 435 8.31 -10.64 17.03
N ILE A 436 8.00 -10.53 15.74
CA ILE A 436 8.08 -9.30 14.96
C ILE A 436 6.72 -9.07 14.30
N PHE A 437 6.10 -7.92 14.54
CA PHE A 437 4.86 -7.48 13.88
C PHE A 437 5.15 -6.21 13.10
N GLU A 438 5.17 -6.33 11.78
CA GLU A 438 5.70 -5.29 10.90
C GLU A 438 4.68 -4.20 10.57
N GLY A 439 4.85 -3.02 11.16
CA GLY A 439 4.01 -1.85 10.89
C GLY A 439 4.40 -1.09 9.62
N ALA A 440 5.70 -1.02 9.32
CA ALA A 440 6.20 -0.40 8.09
C ALA A 440 6.30 -1.40 6.93
N ASN A 441 6.49 -0.90 5.71
CA ASN A 441 6.64 -1.77 4.54
C ASN A 441 8.12 -2.12 4.30
N ASN A 442 8.45 -3.42 4.31
CA ASN A 442 9.78 -3.96 3.99
C ASN A 442 10.86 -3.57 5.00
N SER A 443 10.51 -3.57 6.28
CA SER A 443 11.41 -3.37 7.41
C SER A 443 12.42 -4.52 7.54
N VAL A 444 12.02 -5.73 7.15
CA VAL A 444 12.92 -6.90 7.05
C VAL A 444 13.38 -7.08 5.61
N GLU A 445 14.68 -7.23 5.43
CA GLU A 445 15.29 -7.56 4.13
C GLU A 445 14.73 -8.90 3.60
N ARG A 446 14.40 -8.93 2.30
CA ARG A 446 13.79 -10.09 1.63
C ARG A 446 14.66 -11.34 1.74
N GLY A 447 14.04 -12.49 1.98
CA GLY A 447 14.73 -13.78 2.05
C GLY A 447 15.26 -14.11 3.45
N LEU A 448 15.06 -13.24 4.43
CA LEU A 448 15.45 -13.49 5.83
C LEU A 448 14.38 -14.21 6.64
N GLU A 449 13.19 -14.44 6.10
CA GLU A 449 12.04 -15.05 6.78
C GLU A 449 12.38 -16.44 7.33
N GLY A 450 12.99 -17.29 6.51
CA GLY A 450 13.43 -18.63 6.94
C GLY A 450 14.54 -18.58 8.00
N ARG A 451 15.35 -17.51 8.04
CA ARG A 451 16.37 -17.32 9.07
C ARG A 451 15.77 -16.89 10.40
N LEU A 452 14.81 -15.96 10.39
CA LEU A 452 14.03 -15.57 11.57
C LEU A 452 13.36 -16.80 12.21
N GLN A 453 12.70 -17.64 11.39
CA GLN A 453 12.06 -18.86 11.88
C GLN A 453 13.05 -19.83 12.52
N LYS A 454 14.21 -20.08 11.89
CA LYS A 454 15.26 -20.95 12.47
C LYS A 454 15.82 -20.43 13.79
N MET A 455 15.76 -19.12 14.01
CA MET A 455 16.12 -18.47 15.27
C MET A 455 15.01 -18.55 16.32
N GLY A 456 13.84 -19.11 16.00
CA GLY A 456 12.68 -19.13 16.87
C GLY A 456 11.97 -17.78 16.97
N VAL A 457 12.15 -16.90 15.98
CA VAL A 457 11.48 -15.60 15.89
C VAL A 457 10.31 -15.72 14.92
N ALA A 458 9.09 -15.58 15.43
CA ALA A 458 7.89 -15.52 14.59
C ALA A 458 7.78 -14.15 13.92
N TYR A 459 7.64 -14.12 12.60
CA TYR A 459 7.60 -12.89 11.83
C TYR A 459 6.28 -12.73 11.08
N PHE A 460 5.51 -11.73 11.49
CA PHE A 460 4.27 -11.30 10.88
C PHE A 460 4.57 -10.09 9.98
N ARG A 461 4.47 -10.32 8.67
CA ARG A 461 4.84 -9.38 7.63
C ARG A 461 3.84 -8.24 7.45
N GLY A 462 4.31 -7.14 6.87
CA GLY A 462 3.50 -5.95 6.61
C GLY A 462 2.24 -6.20 5.75
N GLU A 463 2.29 -7.11 4.76
CA GLU A 463 1.08 -7.42 3.97
C GLU A 463 -0.06 -8.01 4.81
N LEU A 464 0.27 -8.70 5.92
CA LEU A 464 -0.69 -9.22 6.87
C LEU A 464 -1.11 -8.14 7.90
N GLU A 465 -0.15 -7.36 8.40
CA GLU A 465 -0.33 -6.52 9.60
C GLU A 465 -0.77 -5.07 9.30
N ASN A 466 -0.20 -4.44 8.26
CA ASN A 466 -0.29 -2.98 8.09
C ASN A 466 -1.29 -2.52 7.01
N GLY A 467 -2.25 -3.36 6.64
CA GLY A 467 -3.22 -3.04 5.59
C GLY A 467 -4.41 -2.18 6.04
N GLY A 468 -4.49 -1.79 7.31
CA GLY A 468 -5.53 -0.88 7.78
C GLY A 468 -5.59 0.43 6.98
N GLY A 469 -4.44 0.95 6.54
CA GLY A 469 -4.39 2.13 5.66
C GLY A 469 -5.04 1.90 4.29
N ILE A 470 -4.77 0.78 3.61
CA ILE A 470 -5.40 0.53 2.31
C ILE A 470 -6.88 0.21 2.44
N TYR A 471 -7.28 -0.43 3.55
CA TYR A 471 -8.69 -0.63 3.89
C TYR A 471 -9.42 0.72 4.04
N THR A 472 -8.90 1.63 4.88
CA THR A 472 -9.47 2.98 5.05
C THR A 472 -9.52 3.77 3.74
N SER A 473 -8.48 3.70 2.91
CA SER A 473 -8.48 4.33 1.58
C SER A 473 -9.53 3.74 0.64
N THR A 474 -9.79 2.44 0.74
CA THR A 474 -10.83 1.76 -0.05
C THR A 474 -12.21 2.21 0.40
N ASP A 475 -12.42 2.28 1.71
CA ASP A 475 -13.65 2.76 2.32
C ASP A 475 -13.94 4.22 1.95
N GLU A 476 -12.94 5.11 2.03
CA GLU A 476 -13.05 6.51 1.57
C GLU A 476 -13.51 6.58 0.11
N PHE A 477 -12.87 5.79 -0.76
CA PHE A 477 -13.19 5.77 -2.18
C PHE A 477 -14.65 5.35 -2.43
N PHE A 478 -15.13 4.31 -1.74
CA PHE A 478 -16.51 3.87 -1.89
C PHE A 478 -17.52 4.87 -1.36
N HIS A 479 -17.29 5.42 -0.17
CA HIS A 479 -18.18 6.44 0.39
C HIS A 479 -18.23 7.69 -0.50
N TYR A 480 -17.09 8.08 -1.11
CA TYR A 480 -17.07 9.16 -2.09
C TYR A 480 -17.90 8.81 -3.35
N LEU A 481 -17.81 7.58 -3.87
CA LEU A 481 -18.64 7.19 -5.01
C LEU A 481 -20.14 7.19 -4.68
N MET A 482 -20.52 6.87 -3.44
CA MET A 482 -21.93 6.92 -3.02
C MET A 482 -22.41 8.37 -2.82
N GLU A 483 -21.65 9.16 -2.07
CA GLU A 483 -22.15 10.42 -1.51
C GLU A 483 -21.57 11.66 -2.21
N GLY A 484 -20.47 11.51 -2.94
CA GLY A 484 -19.69 12.59 -3.51
C GLY A 484 -19.20 13.55 -2.44
N GLU A 485 -19.33 14.85 -2.72
CA GLU A 485 -18.91 15.93 -1.82
C GLU A 485 -19.65 15.96 -0.47
N LYS A 486 -20.80 15.30 -0.33
CA LYS A 486 -21.53 15.26 0.95
C LYS A 486 -20.78 14.50 2.03
N LEU A 487 -19.84 13.63 1.65
CA LEU A 487 -19.05 12.85 2.59
C LEU A 487 -18.33 13.72 3.64
N LYS A 488 -17.89 14.92 3.26
CA LYS A 488 -17.21 15.86 4.15
C LYS A 488 -18.06 16.35 5.33
N GLU A 489 -19.38 16.22 5.24
CA GLU A 489 -20.31 16.68 6.28
C GLU A 489 -20.32 15.74 7.50
N HIS A 490 -19.91 14.47 7.36
CA HIS A 490 -20.03 13.46 8.41
C HIS A 490 -18.95 12.37 8.36
N VAL A 491 -17.74 12.69 7.90
CA VAL A 491 -16.58 11.78 7.84
C VAL A 491 -16.39 10.97 9.14
N ASP A 492 -16.41 11.66 10.29
CA ASP A 492 -16.22 11.02 11.60
C ASP A 492 -17.36 10.03 11.96
N GLY A 493 -18.51 10.11 11.30
CA GLY A 493 -19.60 9.14 11.43
C GLY A 493 -19.22 7.74 10.92
N TYR A 494 -18.26 7.64 9.99
CA TYR A 494 -17.76 6.37 9.45
C TYR A 494 -16.59 5.79 10.23
N ARG A 495 -15.98 6.56 11.14
CA ARG A 495 -14.79 6.14 11.89
C ARG A 495 -14.96 4.78 12.56
N THR A 496 -16.06 4.59 13.29
CA THR A 496 -16.32 3.32 14.01
C THR A 496 -16.41 2.15 13.05
N HIS A 497 -17.16 2.31 11.96
CA HIS A 497 -17.31 1.29 10.92
C HIS A 497 -15.95 0.89 10.32
N VAL A 498 -15.12 1.88 9.98
CA VAL A 498 -13.79 1.64 9.41
C VAL A 498 -12.87 0.91 10.41
N LEU A 499 -12.84 1.35 11.67
CA LEU A 499 -11.98 0.75 12.69
C LEU A 499 -12.41 -0.67 13.07
N GLU A 500 -13.72 -0.94 13.08
CA GLU A 500 -14.26 -2.29 13.27
C GLU A 500 -13.88 -3.19 12.09
N GLY A 501 -14.05 -2.74 10.84
CA GLY A 501 -13.64 -3.49 9.66
C GLY A 501 -12.14 -3.85 9.66
N ILE A 502 -11.27 -2.90 10.06
CA ILE A 502 -9.84 -3.17 10.23
C ILE A 502 -9.58 -4.21 11.31
N THR A 503 -10.25 -4.09 12.45
CA THR A 503 -10.10 -5.03 13.57
C THR A 503 -10.51 -6.44 13.16
N ASP A 504 -11.67 -6.57 12.52
CA ASP A 504 -12.21 -7.86 12.09
C ASP A 504 -11.29 -8.54 11.07
N LEU A 505 -10.80 -7.78 10.08
CA LEU A 505 -9.88 -8.31 9.07
C LEU A 505 -8.52 -8.68 9.66
N ALA A 506 -7.95 -7.84 10.54
CA ALA A 506 -6.68 -8.14 11.20
C ALA A 506 -6.77 -9.44 12.02
N VAL A 507 -7.83 -9.59 12.81
CA VAL A 507 -8.08 -10.79 13.63
C VAL A 507 -8.35 -12.02 12.74
N SER A 508 -9.24 -11.90 11.75
CA SER A 508 -9.60 -13.00 10.84
C SER A 508 -8.40 -13.51 10.05
N ASN A 509 -7.62 -12.60 9.46
CA ASN A 509 -6.44 -12.94 8.67
C ASN A 509 -5.37 -13.58 9.55
N THR A 510 -5.11 -13.01 10.72
CA THR A 510 -4.10 -13.55 11.66
C THR A 510 -4.47 -14.95 12.11
N ARG A 511 -5.74 -15.17 12.49
CA ARG A 511 -6.24 -16.49 12.88
C ARG A 511 -6.07 -17.51 11.75
N MET A 512 -6.54 -17.18 10.54
CA MET A 512 -6.45 -18.04 9.37
C MET A 512 -4.99 -18.42 9.02
N VAL A 513 -4.08 -17.45 9.11
CA VAL A 513 -2.64 -17.66 8.88
C VAL A 513 -2.03 -18.54 9.97
N LEU A 514 -2.34 -18.27 11.24
CA LEU A 514 -1.81 -19.04 12.37
C LEU A 514 -2.28 -20.50 12.36
N GLU A 515 -3.57 -20.75 12.14
CA GLU A 515 -4.12 -22.11 12.03
C GLU A 515 -3.40 -22.92 10.94
N LYS A 516 -3.18 -22.28 9.78
CA LYS A 516 -2.46 -22.92 8.68
C LYS A 516 -0.98 -23.12 8.99
N TRP A 517 -0.32 -22.15 9.60
CA TRP A 517 1.10 -22.25 9.93
C TRP A 517 1.38 -23.29 11.03
N LEU A 518 0.52 -23.35 12.05
CA LEU A 518 0.61 -24.33 13.14
C LEU A 518 0.47 -25.77 12.61
N SER A 519 -0.42 -25.98 11.65
CA SER A 519 -0.62 -27.28 10.98
C SER A 519 0.33 -27.58 9.81
N SER A 520 1.22 -26.64 9.46
CA SER A 520 2.16 -26.80 8.35
C SER A 520 3.48 -27.46 8.77
N PRO A 521 4.24 -28.03 7.82
CA PRO A 521 5.59 -28.54 8.07
C PRO A 521 6.50 -27.54 8.81
N PRO A 522 7.44 -27.99 9.67
CA PRO A 522 8.24 -27.10 10.53
C PRO A 522 9.11 -26.06 9.80
N ASP A 523 9.41 -26.28 8.52
CA ASP A 523 10.17 -25.39 7.65
C ASP A 523 9.32 -24.33 6.95
N THR A 524 7.99 -24.47 6.97
CA THR A 524 7.07 -23.48 6.40
C THR A 524 7.05 -22.22 7.26
N THR A 525 7.34 -21.07 6.66
CA THR A 525 7.29 -19.78 7.36
C THR A 525 5.88 -19.20 7.40
N ILE A 526 5.61 -18.31 8.35
CA ILE A 526 4.36 -17.52 8.36
C ILE A 526 4.21 -16.77 7.03
N THR A 527 5.32 -16.29 6.46
CA THR A 527 5.33 -15.61 5.16
C THR A 527 4.91 -16.51 4.02
N ASP A 528 5.36 -17.76 3.98
CA ASP A 528 4.94 -18.73 2.95
C ASP A 528 3.42 -18.95 3.00
N VAL A 529 2.85 -19.01 4.21
CA VAL A 529 1.40 -19.14 4.41
C VAL A 529 0.65 -17.88 3.95
N VAL A 530 1.14 -16.69 4.33
CA VAL A 530 0.56 -15.41 3.91
C VAL A 530 0.55 -15.27 2.39
N TYR A 531 1.67 -15.58 1.73
CA TYR A 531 1.77 -15.52 0.27
C TYR A 531 0.90 -16.58 -0.40
N GLY A 532 0.85 -17.80 0.14
CA GLY A 532 -0.03 -18.85 -0.37
C GLY A 532 -1.50 -18.44 -0.34
N TYR A 533 -1.97 -17.83 0.75
CA TYR A 533 -3.35 -17.32 0.82
C TYR A 533 -3.60 -16.15 -0.13
N ALA A 534 -2.70 -15.16 -0.16
CA ALA A 534 -2.85 -14.01 -1.04
C ALA A 534 -2.89 -14.42 -2.52
N ASP A 535 -1.95 -15.26 -2.96
CA ASP A 535 -1.87 -15.72 -4.34
C ASP A 535 -3.10 -16.57 -4.74
N GLU A 536 -3.62 -17.39 -3.82
CA GLU A 536 -4.85 -18.17 -4.06
C GLU A 536 -6.09 -17.27 -4.15
N MET A 537 -6.22 -16.27 -3.28
CA MET A 537 -7.32 -15.30 -3.34
C MET A 537 -7.28 -14.49 -4.64
N LEU A 538 -6.09 -14.04 -5.07
CA LEU A 538 -5.90 -13.33 -6.34
C LEU A 538 -6.27 -14.19 -7.54
N ARG A 539 -5.83 -15.45 -7.55
CA ARG A 539 -6.18 -16.41 -8.60
C ARG A 539 -7.70 -16.59 -8.69
N ARG A 540 -8.39 -16.74 -7.56
CA ARG A 540 -9.85 -16.86 -7.51
C ARG A 540 -10.55 -15.60 -7.98
N ARG A 541 -10.12 -14.42 -7.51
CA ARG A 541 -10.68 -13.13 -7.95
C ARG A 541 -10.59 -13.02 -9.48
N THR A 542 -9.44 -13.32 -10.04
CA THR A 542 -9.21 -13.31 -11.49
C THR A 542 -10.16 -14.27 -12.20
N LEU A 543 -10.30 -15.50 -11.72
CA LEU A 543 -11.23 -16.48 -12.30
C LEU A 543 -12.69 -16.01 -12.23
N ARG A 544 -13.08 -15.30 -11.16
CA ARG A 544 -14.42 -14.70 -11.02
C ARG A 544 -14.63 -13.52 -11.98
N MET A 545 -13.62 -12.69 -12.16
CA MET A 545 -13.65 -11.58 -13.12
C MET A 545 -13.70 -12.09 -14.58
N ALA A 546 -12.99 -13.17 -14.89
CA ALA A 546 -13.02 -13.81 -16.21
C ALA A 546 -14.35 -14.54 -16.48
N ASN A 547 -15.03 -15.01 -15.42
CA ASN A 547 -16.29 -15.75 -15.50
C ASN A 547 -17.37 -15.10 -14.63
N ILE A 548 -17.83 -13.91 -15.05
CA ILE A 548 -18.85 -13.15 -14.33
C ILE A 548 -20.14 -13.96 -14.23
N THR A 549 -20.62 -14.17 -13.00
CA THR A 549 -21.84 -14.92 -12.72
C THR A 549 -23.08 -14.01 -12.65
N PRO A 550 -24.30 -14.56 -12.82
CA PRO A 550 -25.54 -13.79 -12.61
C PRO A 550 -25.63 -13.14 -11.24
N ALA A 551 -25.23 -13.85 -10.17
CA ALA A 551 -25.22 -13.31 -8.81
C ALA A 551 -24.28 -12.10 -8.66
N MET A 552 -23.11 -12.14 -9.32
CA MET A 552 -22.20 -10.99 -9.35
C MET A 552 -22.78 -9.80 -10.11
N LEU A 553 -23.49 -10.04 -11.22
CA LEU A 553 -24.17 -8.98 -11.97
C LEU A 553 -25.27 -8.32 -11.14
N GLU A 554 -26.05 -9.10 -10.40
CA GLU A 554 -27.10 -8.62 -9.49
C GLU A 554 -26.49 -7.78 -8.36
N ARG A 555 -25.47 -8.32 -7.67
CA ARG A 555 -24.74 -7.62 -6.61
C ARG A 555 -24.16 -6.28 -7.09
N ALA A 556 -23.48 -6.30 -8.24
CA ALA A 556 -22.90 -5.11 -8.85
C ALA A 556 -23.96 -4.11 -9.31
N GLY A 557 -25.09 -4.59 -9.85
CA GLY A 557 -26.24 -3.77 -10.19
C GLY A 557 -26.79 -3.01 -8.98
N GLY A 558 -26.92 -3.70 -7.84
CA GLY A 558 -27.34 -3.08 -6.58
C GLY A 558 -26.36 -2.01 -6.06
N ASP A 559 -25.04 -2.18 -6.25
CA ASP A 559 -24.07 -1.12 -5.90
C ASP A 559 -24.20 0.11 -6.79
N VAL A 560 -24.35 -0.11 -8.10
CA VAL A 560 -24.56 0.99 -9.06
C VAL A 560 -25.84 1.74 -8.72
N GLU A 561 -26.93 1.03 -8.43
CA GLU A 561 -28.21 1.64 -8.05
C GLU A 561 -28.11 2.44 -6.74
N ARG A 562 -27.51 1.85 -5.69
CA ARG A 562 -27.30 2.54 -4.40
C ARG A 562 -26.45 3.81 -4.53
N SER A 563 -25.50 3.82 -5.45
CA SER A 563 -24.68 5.00 -5.76
C SER A 563 -25.41 6.07 -6.59
N GLY A 564 -26.65 5.83 -7.00
CA GLY A 564 -27.37 6.69 -7.95
C GLY A 564 -26.71 6.72 -9.34
N GLY A 565 -26.04 5.63 -9.74
CA GLY A 565 -25.31 5.50 -11.01
C GLY A 565 -23.88 6.05 -11.01
N LYS A 566 -23.40 6.62 -9.90
CA LYS A 566 -22.06 7.21 -9.81
C LYS A 566 -20.93 6.17 -9.77
N MET A 567 -21.18 4.99 -9.23
CA MET A 567 -20.19 3.91 -9.19
C MET A 567 -20.05 3.28 -10.59
N PRO A 568 -18.85 3.28 -11.20
CA PRO A 568 -18.64 2.63 -12.49
C PRO A 568 -18.89 1.12 -12.38
N LYS A 569 -19.64 0.56 -13.34
CA LYS A 569 -19.97 -0.88 -13.39
C LYS A 569 -18.74 -1.79 -13.27
N LYS A 570 -17.60 -1.40 -13.86
CA LYS A 570 -16.35 -2.16 -13.76
C LYS A 570 -15.89 -2.30 -12.30
N ILE A 571 -16.02 -1.24 -11.49
CA ILE A 571 -15.60 -1.24 -10.09
C ILE A 571 -16.54 -2.13 -9.27
N ALA A 572 -17.86 -1.99 -9.47
CA ALA A 572 -18.86 -2.82 -8.81
C ALA A 572 -18.65 -4.32 -9.10
N LEU A 573 -18.28 -4.67 -10.34
CA LEU A 573 -17.95 -6.06 -10.72
C LEU A 573 -16.68 -6.57 -10.01
N THR A 574 -15.64 -5.75 -9.91
CA THR A 574 -14.41 -6.13 -9.21
C THR A 574 -14.64 -6.32 -7.70
N ILE A 575 -15.52 -5.51 -7.09
CA ILE A 575 -15.96 -5.71 -5.71
C ILE A 575 -16.65 -7.06 -5.56
N ALA A 576 -17.68 -7.33 -6.35
CA ALA A 576 -18.42 -8.59 -6.30
C ALA A 576 -17.51 -9.83 -6.54
N ALA A 577 -16.51 -9.70 -7.43
CA ALA A 577 -15.53 -10.76 -7.65
C ALA A 577 -14.61 -10.99 -6.44
N SER A 578 -14.22 -9.92 -5.75
CA SER A 578 -13.34 -9.98 -4.57
C SER A 578 -14.06 -10.59 -3.37
N GLU A 579 -15.29 -10.13 -3.09
CA GLU A 579 -16.18 -10.70 -2.07
C GLU A 579 -16.35 -12.22 -2.31
N SER A 580 -16.68 -12.61 -3.55
CA SER A 580 -16.84 -14.02 -3.92
C SER A 580 -15.55 -14.83 -3.78
N ALA A 581 -14.37 -14.25 -4.08
CA ALA A 581 -13.11 -14.97 -3.94
C ALA A 581 -12.79 -15.29 -2.47
N ARG A 582 -13.05 -14.35 -1.56
CA ARG A 582 -12.76 -14.46 -0.12
C ARG A 582 -13.63 -15.50 0.57
N GLU A 583 -14.92 -15.55 0.26
CA GLU A 583 -15.87 -16.53 0.83
C GLU A 583 -15.47 -17.98 0.58
N PHE A 584 -14.73 -18.28 -0.50
CA PHE A 584 -14.27 -19.65 -0.67
C PHE A 584 -13.01 -19.95 0.14
N VAL A 585 -12.10 -18.99 0.31
CA VAL A 585 -10.85 -19.23 1.02
C VAL A 585 -11.09 -19.37 2.52
N ALA A 586 -11.85 -18.45 3.11
CA ALA A 586 -12.18 -18.46 4.54
C ALA A 586 -12.94 -19.73 4.99
N TYR A 587 -13.65 -20.40 4.07
CA TYR A 587 -14.51 -21.54 4.37
C TYR A 587 -14.01 -22.87 3.78
N SER A 588 -12.81 -22.92 3.18
CA SER A 588 -12.26 -24.13 2.54
C SER A 588 -11.50 -25.09 3.47
N GLY A 589 -11.37 -24.77 4.77
CA GLY A 589 -10.87 -25.68 5.81
C GLY A 589 -11.98 -26.55 6.43
N GLN A 590 -11.61 -27.43 7.38
CA GLN A 590 -12.54 -28.26 8.19
C GLN A 590 -13.77 -27.49 8.74
N ASN A 591 -13.65 -26.17 8.84
CA ASN A 591 -14.69 -25.19 9.16
C ASN A 591 -15.98 -25.31 8.32
N GLN A 592 -15.96 -25.76 7.06
CA GLN A 592 -17.21 -25.93 6.31
C GLN A 592 -18.08 -27.06 6.88
N VAL A 593 -17.46 -28.15 7.33
CA VAL A 593 -18.17 -29.29 7.92
C VAL A 593 -18.55 -29.01 9.37
N GLU A 594 -17.71 -28.29 10.11
CA GLU A 594 -17.96 -27.95 11.50
C GLU A 594 -19.00 -26.82 11.64
N LEU A 595 -18.93 -25.77 10.82
CA LEU A 595 -19.97 -24.74 10.76
C LEU A 595 -21.33 -25.34 10.33
N MET A 596 -21.34 -26.25 9.35
CA MET A 596 -22.56 -26.93 8.93
C MET A 596 -23.10 -27.89 9.99
N LYS A 597 -22.23 -28.56 10.77
CA LYS A 597 -22.63 -29.37 11.93
C LYS A 597 -23.19 -28.51 13.07
N THR A 598 -22.61 -27.33 13.32
CA THR A 598 -23.07 -26.38 14.34
C THR A 598 -24.40 -25.72 13.96
N ILE A 599 -24.64 -25.51 12.66
CA ILE A 599 -25.92 -25.03 12.13
C ILE A 599 -27.01 -26.14 12.15
N GLN A 600 -26.61 -27.42 12.10
CA GLN A 600 -27.54 -28.57 12.06
C GLN A 600 -27.73 -29.32 13.38
N ALA A 601 -26.95 -29.03 14.43
CA ALA A 601 -27.09 -29.69 15.72
C ALA A 601 -28.15 -28.99 16.61
N PRO A 602 -29.09 -29.73 17.24
CA PRO A 602 -29.96 -29.16 18.25
C PRO A 602 -29.12 -28.71 19.45
N TYR A 603 -29.31 -27.44 19.83
CA TYR A 603 -28.56 -26.72 20.86
C TYR A 603 -28.69 -27.39 22.24
N ASP A 604 -27.59 -27.94 22.77
CA ASP A 604 -27.48 -28.43 24.15
C ASP A 604 -26.69 -27.40 24.97
N SER A 605 -27.41 -26.61 25.76
CA SER A 605 -26.90 -25.49 26.54
C SER A 605 -25.93 -25.89 27.67
N ALA A 606 -25.86 -27.16 28.04
CA ALA A 606 -25.09 -27.61 29.21
C ALA A 606 -23.60 -27.86 28.93
N LYS A 607 -23.18 -27.96 27.66
CA LYS A 607 -21.77 -28.24 27.28
C LYS A 607 -21.01 -27.03 26.72
N ALA A 608 -21.69 -25.91 26.52
CA ALA A 608 -21.08 -24.71 25.94
C ALA A 608 -20.35 -23.83 26.97
N SER A 609 -20.49 -24.06 28.28
CA SER A 609 -19.87 -23.19 29.29
C SER A 609 -18.34 -23.23 29.31
N ASP A 610 -17.73 -24.32 28.83
CA ASP A 610 -16.29 -24.56 29.00
C ASP A 610 -15.45 -24.18 27.77
N VAL A 611 -16.09 -23.81 26.66
CA VAL A 611 -15.44 -23.35 25.40
C VAL A 611 -15.66 -21.84 25.16
N TRP A 612 -16.39 -21.17 26.07
CA TRP A 612 -16.92 -19.81 25.88
C TRP A 612 -16.25 -18.76 26.78
N SER A 613 -14.91 -18.75 26.86
CA SER A 613 -14.17 -17.66 27.50
C SER A 613 -13.41 -16.82 26.47
N ASP A 614 -14.08 -15.83 25.86
CA ASP A 614 -13.67 -14.43 26.02
C ASP A 614 -14.63 -13.47 25.32
N TYR A 615 -14.97 -12.41 26.05
CA TYR A 615 -16.03 -11.41 25.82
C TYR A 615 -16.01 -10.64 24.48
N VAL A 616 -14.99 -10.87 23.63
CA VAL A 616 -14.82 -10.24 22.30
C VAL A 616 -15.49 -11.08 21.20
N ASP A 617 -15.63 -12.39 21.39
CA ASP A 617 -16.20 -13.30 20.37
C ASP A 617 -17.70 -13.03 20.13
N LYS A 618 -18.42 -12.55 21.15
CA LYS A 618 -19.84 -12.16 21.00
C LYS A 618 -20.02 -10.93 20.11
N ARG A 619 -19.08 -9.98 20.09
CA ARG A 619 -19.18 -8.78 19.23
C ARG A 619 -18.79 -9.08 17.80
N ILE A 620 -17.71 -9.83 17.58
CA ILE A 620 -17.23 -10.12 16.21
C ILE A 620 -18.22 -11.07 15.50
N CYS A 621 -18.70 -12.12 16.15
CA CYS A 621 -19.76 -12.95 15.57
C CYS A 621 -21.06 -12.17 15.39
N ALA A 622 -21.46 -11.30 16.33
CA ALA A 622 -22.67 -10.51 16.15
C ALA A 622 -22.53 -9.47 15.04
N THR A 623 -21.44 -8.69 14.95
CA THR A 623 -21.24 -7.64 13.94
C THR A 623 -20.97 -8.21 12.55
N TYR A 624 -20.17 -9.28 12.44
CA TYR A 624 -19.96 -10.00 11.17
C TYR A 624 -21.24 -10.68 10.69
N THR A 625 -22.00 -11.31 11.60
CA THR A 625 -23.29 -11.94 11.27
C THR A 625 -24.35 -10.88 10.98
N LEU A 626 -24.44 -9.79 11.73
CA LEU A 626 -25.36 -8.66 11.48
C LEU A 626 -25.01 -7.95 10.16
N GLY A 627 -23.73 -7.79 9.84
CA GLY A 627 -23.25 -7.23 8.58
C GLY A 627 -23.63 -8.11 7.38
N LYS A 628 -23.51 -9.44 7.51
CA LYS A 628 -24.01 -10.39 6.49
C LYS A 628 -25.54 -10.45 6.44
N LEU A 629 -26.22 -10.34 7.59
CA LEU A 629 -27.68 -10.37 7.67
C LEU A 629 -28.36 -9.08 7.21
N ARG A 630 -27.66 -7.95 7.22
CA ARG A 630 -28.15 -6.69 6.65
C ARG A 630 -28.47 -6.80 5.15
N ASN A 631 -27.86 -7.76 4.47
CA ASN A 631 -28.10 -8.09 3.07
C ASN A 631 -29.07 -9.26 2.87
N THR A 632 -29.52 -9.89 3.95
CA THR A 632 -30.59 -10.90 3.89
C THR A 632 -31.89 -10.20 4.26
N ASN A 633 -32.91 -10.24 3.39
CA ASN A 633 -34.27 -9.79 3.72
C ASN A 633 -34.96 -10.67 4.79
N ASN A 634 -34.20 -11.28 5.71
CA ASN A 634 -34.67 -12.21 6.72
C ASN A 634 -34.81 -11.51 8.07
N THR A 635 -35.88 -10.73 8.18
CA THR A 635 -36.24 -9.90 9.34
C THR A 635 -36.42 -10.73 10.61
N GLU A 636 -36.87 -11.97 10.50
CA GLU A 636 -37.18 -12.85 11.64
C GLU A 636 -35.90 -13.31 12.37
N LEU A 637 -34.83 -13.57 11.63
CA LEU A 637 -33.53 -13.94 12.20
C LEU A 637 -32.85 -12.74 12.88
N LEU A 638 -32.94 -11.54 12.27
CA LEU A 638 -32.45 -10.29 12.82
C LEU A 638 -33.14 -9.96 14.15
N GLN A 639 -34.46 -10.13 14.20
CA GLN A 639 -35.26 -9.86 15.39
C GLN A 639 -34.93 -10.83 16.54
N THR A 640 -34.76 -12.12 16.23
CA THR A 640 -34.34 -13.14 17.21
C THR A 640 -32.94 -12.85 17.79
N LEU A 641 -32.04 -12.28 16.98
CA LEU A 641 -30.69 -11.88 17.41
C LEU A 641 -30.72 -10.65 18.32
N LEU A 642 -31.52 -9.64 17.95
CA LEU A 642 -31.74 -8.44 18.76
C LEU A 642 -32.32 -8.77 20.14
N GLU A 643 -33.38 -9.59 20.19
CA GLU A 643 -34.02 -9.99 21.45
C GLU A 643 -33.06 -10.75 22.39
N LYS A 644 -32.11 -11.51 21.83
CA LYS A 644 -31.07 -12.20 22.61
C LYS A 644 -29.96 -11.28 23.09
N ILE A 645 -29.60 -10.28 22.30
CA ILE A 645 -28.63 -9.25 22.69
C ILE A 645 -29.20 -8.41 23.84
N GLU A 646 -30.48 -8.04 23.75
CA GLU A 646 -31.21 -7.29 24.79
C GLU A 646 -31.40 -8.12 26.08
N ALA A 647 -31.58 -9.44 25.97
CA ALA A 647 -31.75 -10.33 27.13
C ALA A 647 -30.46 -10.62 27.91
N GLU A 648 -29.27 -10.38 27.34
CA GLU A 648 -27.98 -10.81 27.91
C GLU A 648 -27.10 -9.70 28.53
N ASN A 649 -27.41 -8.40 28.44
CA ASN A 649 -26.57 -7.37 29.10
C ASN A 649 -27.23 -6.00 29.39
N ASP A 650 -26.83 -5.42 30.52
CA ASP A 650 -27.25 -4.12 31.09
C ASP A 650 -26.22 -3.01 30.78
N HIS A 651 -25.81 -2.83 29.52
CA HIS A 651 -24.75 -1.87 29.14
C HIS A 651 -25.24 -0.76 28.19
N PRO A 652 -25.09 0.54 28.53
CA PRO A 652 -25.76 1.68 27.88
C PRO A 652 -25.25 2.08 26.48
N LYS A 653 -24.53 1.21 25.77
CA LYS A 653 -24.01 1.46 24.40
C LYS A 653 -24.44 0.41 23.36
N VAL A 654 -25.07 -0.67 23.82
CA VAL A 654 -25.92 -1.55 23.00
C VAL A 654 -27.32 -0.95 23.10
#